data_AF-A0A4Y7PFE6-F1
#
_entry.id   AF-A0A4Y7PFE6-F1
#
_cell.length_a   1.000
_cell.length_b   1.000
_cell.length_c   1.000
_cell.angle_alpha   90.00
_cell.angle_beta   90.00
_cell.angle_gamma   90.00
#
_symmetry.space_group_name_H-M   'P 1'
#
loop_
_entity.id
_entity.type
_entity.pdbx_description
1 polymer ?
#
loop_
_entity_poly.entity_id
_entity_poly.type
_entity_poly.pdbx_seq_one_letter_code
_entity_poly.pdbx_strand_id
1 'polypeptide(L)'
;MKGPPDADVELRKRLNEAGGIIGCAALGMLPKEWVDAQKIRNDVLNMPVVGCRENHGFFSAAQLNIARAVKSDSKDGMGKDIGVAADPHMDDGDAFGNYSVMTSYTDVPPGSKPGRIYFPETKTYRDQIPGAPDVFNGRRYHYASPPRVPSNMEVVPEWAYRLSFILYPNQFTTYRTGPIALSFGPDTKVIESDSSAAPGPPSRLAGNATFVRDGLNIMAKPDHDTFITRELYALVCAVLKGSTITVKNKEFFEAFGTVGPDGQFVPMGPWPLGPGGSEAALRESLLALLTKVDRRQTPFIFSMAGDGPTYGERRQKKSKRDANGNEIAREETQIDDRESDQEEEAPVLRRSTRLAEGNDSPNAAKKASTSRLMGGNGANIASHGNNQDGDSVTAGNGGGVLMTLFQSQNPSTSGNSLTRSSMESPTGPLSPLAQGLQHLLLSAELKNLLRSLLNQTVPGSYIDLSISVVPFVWFQDRFDANPLSHSAFSLSSHITSGLASAAHNMVHNKLHRAQAMFAHWRLWVWFIVYLEPALDEEILMASSPHTRMSPPRGWLEDLVKYVARHIGSGEKACQLTAAEIFKGSFQAPDFTMRSHTSLDLHAVIVPHIRTQCIDAITFWLGFGTRRSRSVWRLQGAVIGAIFNVFQGSGVLLSPTVWRAYSWPESFAFPPNSNNLSSEDQIDNLCESLCMRRRKDPLISPIFAHFDSIVQLHLPELHSSFYVATGQPLVHGPSLQQKSAEKVVAFMRDLYPILYKDPNSYSDLCNHVVMDIDKYSPFRELAPSRAMILTSPCYAHPAIYTRLGFFNALVFRAITYGADFLRKDKAKYFLSAIDFQSQVDLNRLKGGDRSHNKYFCRANAYGNATNRSLANVPLLWDKSDLWENFIRPYHTAHELVPFHAMQQWILKAKFKGVGDLTAFLLAGDLMYANVVSAPSPDSIGSTIIRFGKGPFSALKRLQVIGSKLTPGAEFADEDSPQVQAFVQLYHAVGELLLEREMELIGGFDVIIFEHTLCKMSRSSDYHGFFK
;
A
#
# COMPACT_ATOMS: atom_id res chain seq x y z
N MET A 1 -19.31 7.59 34.69
CA MET A 1 -20.47 7.14 33.91
C MET A 1 -21.61 6.87 34.89
N LYS A 2 -22.65 7.71 34.93
CA LYS A 2 -23.80 7.61 35.88
C LYS A 2 -25.16 7.66 35.17
N GLY A 3 -25.22 7.25 33.89
CA GLY A 3 -26.47 7.05 33.16
C GLY A 3 -26.84 5.57 33.10
N PRO A 4 -28.11 5.21 32.82
CA PRO A 4 -28.48 3.84 32.51
C PRO A 4 -27.64 3.31 31.33
N PRO A 5 -27.34 2.01 31.28
CA PRO A 5 -26.62 1.43 30.16
C PRO A 5 -27.35 1.73 28.85
N ASP A 6 -26.59 2.11 27.82
CA ASP A 6 -27.09 2.19 26.46
C ASP A 6 -27.71 0.83 26.08
N ALA A 7 -28.94 0.83 25.59
CA ALA A 7 -29.65 -0.39 25.22
C ALA A 7 -28.86 -1.23 24.19
N ASP A 8 -28.10 -0.56 23.31
CA ASP A 8 -27.25 -1.23 22.33
C ASP A 8 -26.06 -1.94 22.99
N VAL A 9 -25.50 -1.34 24.05
CA VAL A 9 -24.39 -1.95 24.82
C VAL A 9 -24.88 -3.18 25.56
N GLU A 10 -26.05 -3.09 26.19
CA GLU A 10 -26.66 -4.22 26.89
C GLU A 10 -27.02 -5.35 25.91
N LEU A 11 -27.55 -5.02 24.73
CA LEU A 11 -27.82 -6.01 23.68
C LEU A 11 -26.54 -6.72 23.22
N ARG A 12 -25.46 -5.98 22.93
CA ARG A 12 -24.17 -6.56 22.55
C ARG A 12 -23.60 -7.45 23.64
N LYS A 13 -23.70 -7.03 24.90
CA LYS A 13 -23.23 -7.82 26.03
C LYS A 13 -23.99 -9.14 26.14
N ARG A 14 -25.32 -9.10 26.10
CA ARG A 14 -26.17 -10.31 26.13
C ARG A 14 -25.94 -11.22 24.94
N LEU A 15 -25.72 -10.65 23.75
CA LEU A 15 -25.41 -11.42 22.55
C LEU A 15 -24.07 -12.14 22.67
N ASN A 16 -23.02 -11.45 23.17
CA ASN A 16 -21.72 -12.06 23.44
C ASN A 16 -21.81 -13.14 24.51
N GLU A 17 -22.58 -12.92 25.57
CA GLU A 17 -22.79 -13.90 26.65
C GLU A 17 -23.51 -15.15 26.13
N ALA A 18 -24.64 -14.98 25.44
CA ALA A 18 -25.41 -16.09 24.88
C ALA A 18 -24.59 -16.88 23.85
N GLY A 19 -23.94 -16.18 22.92
CA GLY A 19 -23.08 -16.82 21.94
C GLY A 19 -21.87 -17.50 22.59
N GLY A 20 -21.28 -16.87 23.60
CA GLY A 20 -20.17 -17.43 24.38
C GLY A 20 -20.54 -18.74 25.08
N ILE A 21 -21.70 -18.80 25.75
CA ILE A 21 -22.20 -20.01 26.39
C ILE A 21 -22.35 -21.15 25.37
N ILE A 22 -22.95 -20.87 24.22
CA ILE A 22 -23.12 -21.86 23.14
C ILE A 22 -21.76 -22.30 22.59
N GLY A 23 -20.86 -21.35 22.35
CA GLY A 23 -19.51 -21.61 21.86
C GLY A 23 -18.69 -22.47 22.81
N CYS A 24 -18.72 -22.15 24.10
CA CYS A 24 -18.01 -22.91 25.13
C CYS A 24 -18.60 -24.31 25.33
N ALA A 25 -19.92 -24.46 25.27
CA ALA A 25 -20.56 -25.78 25.29
C ALA A 25 -20.12 -26.62 24.09
N ALA A 26 -20.12 -26.04 22.88
CA ALA A 26 -19.72 -26.73 21.66
C ALA A 26 -18.24 -27.12 21.66
N LEU A 27 -17.35 -26.19 22.03
CA LEU A 27 -15.90 -26.43 22.08
C LEU A 27 -15.52 -27.34 23.27
N GLY A 28 -16.31 -27.35 24.34
CA GLY A 28 -16.14 -28.29 25.45
C GLY A 28 -16.38 -29.75 25.08
N MET A 29 -17.00 -30.03 23.93
CA MET A 29 -17.19 -31.38 23.38
C MET A 29 -15.99 -31.86 22.55
N LEU A 30 -15.00 -31.01 22.29
CA LEU A 30 -13.75 -31.40 21.61
C LEU A 30 -12.91 -32.32 22.51
N PRO A 31 -11.87 -32.99 21.97
CA PRO A 31 -11.01 -33.87 22.76
C PRO A 31 -10.53 -33.21 24.05
N LYS A 32 -10.62 -33.94 25.16
CA LYS A 32 -10.33 -33.42 26.50
C LYS A 32 -8.95 -32.79 26.58
N GLU A 33 -7.97 -33.39 25.91
CA GLU A 33 -6.59 -32.92 25.86
C GLU A 33 -6.47 -31.54 25.21
N TRP A 34 -7.26 -31.26 24.17
CA TRP A 34 -7.31 -29.94 23.54
C TRP A 34 -7.98 -28.93 24.47
N VAL A 35 -9.11 -29.29 25.07
CA VAL A 35 -9.85 -28.43 26.01
C VAL A 35 -8.99 -28.05 27.21
N ASP A 36 -8.29 -29.01 27.80
CA ASP A 36 -7.36 -28.80 28.91
C ASP A 36 -6.18 -27.91 28.46
N ALA A 37 -5.64 -28.12 27.26
CA ALA A 37 -4.56 -27.30 26.72
C ALA A 37 -4.97 -25.83 26.53
N GLN A 38 -6.19 -25.57 26.05
CA GLN A 38 -6.69 -24.19 25.93
C GLN A 38 -6.92 -23.55 27.30
N LYS A 39 -7.46 -24.29 28.28
CA LYS A 39 -7.59 -23.82 29.67
C LYS A 39 -6.26 -23.39 30.26
N ILE A 40 -5.24 -24.23 30.07
CA ILE A 40 -3.87 -23.94 30.49
C ILE A 40 -3.34 -22.70 29.76
N ARG A 41 -3.50 -22.64 28.43
CA ARG A 41 -3.07 -21.48 27.62
C ARG A 41 -3.70 -20.19 28.11
N ASN A 42 -5.01 -20.19 28.37
CA ASN A 42 -5.73 -19.04 28.89
C ASN A 42 -5.16 -18.57 30.22
N ASP A 43 -4.94 -19.48 31.17
CA ASP A 43 -4.42 -19.08 32.48
C ASP A 43 -2.96 -18.61 32.38
N VAL A 44 -2.12 -19.22 31.54
CA VAL A 44 -0.71 -18.81 31.37
C VAL A 44 -0.56 -17.48 30.61
N LEU A 45 -1.40 -17.24 29.61
CA LEU A 45 -1.34 -16.07 28.73
C LEU A 45 -2.35 -14.98 29.11
N ASN A 46 -3.10 -15.14 30.20
CA ASN A 46 -4.17 -14.24 30.64
C ASN A 46 -5.15 -13.89 29.51
N MET A 47 -5.68 -14.87 28.76
CA MET A 47 -6.57 -14.53 27.63
C MET A 47 -7.86 -13.84 28.14
N PRO A 48 -8.40 -12.85 27.39
CA PRO A 48 -9.65 -12.20 27.80
C PRO A 48 -10.81 -13.20 27.72
N VAL A 49 -11.64 -13.22 28.77
CA VAL A 49 -12.79 -14.12 28.92
C VAL A 49 -14.01 -13.51 28.23
N VAL A 50 -13.95 -13.45 26.90
CA VAL A 50 -14.99 -12.82 26.06
C VAL A 50 -16.26 -13.67 26.10
N GLY A 51 -17.41 -13.01 26.26
CA GLY A 51 -18.74 -13.61 26.25
C GLY A 51 -19.14 -14.17 27.60
N CYS A 52 -18.60 -15.34 27.98
CA CYS A 52 -19.00 -16.04 29.20
C CYS A 52 -17.79 -16.56 29.98
N ARG A 53 -17.99 -16.85 31.28
CA ARG A 53 -16.93 -17.24 32.22
C ARG A 53 -16.26 -18.57 31.86
N GLU A 54 -17.01 -19.45 31.18
CA GLU A 54 -16.55 -20.74 30.69
C GLU A 54 -15.65 -20.60 29.44
N ASN A 55 -15.48 -19.39 28.90
CA ASN A 55 -14.51 -19.14 27.83
C ASN A 55 -13.09 -19.17 28.37
N HIS A 56 -12.53 -20.38 28.39
CA HIS A 56 -11.16 -20.61 28.82
C HIS A 56 -10.16 -20.37 27.68
N GLY A 57 -10.24 -19.21 27.03
CA GLY A 57 -9.38 -18.82 25.91
C GLY A 57 -9.63 -19.59 24.63
N PHE A 58 -10.84 -20.14 24.47
CA PHE A 58 -11.23 -20.87 23.26
C PHE A 58 -11.33 -19.93 22.05
N PHE A 59 -11.86 -18.74 22.27
CA PHE A 59 -12.00 -17.66 21.28
C PHE A 59 -11.71 -16.32 21.95
N SER A 60 -11.31 -15.34 21.15
CA SER A 60 -10.87 -14.01 21.63
C SER A 60 -11.63 -12.86 20.97
N ALA A 61 -12.44 -13.16 19.96
CA ALA A 61 -13.22 -12.18 19.23
C ALA A 61 -14.57 -12.77 18.79
N ALA A 62 -15.51 -11.87 18.52
CA ALA A 62 -16.84 -12.20 18.02
C ALA A 62 -17.19 -11.30 16.82
N GLN A 63 -17.88 -11.87 15.84
CA GLN A 63 -18.37 -11.19 14.65
C GLN A 63 -19.85 -11.51 14.45
N LEU A 64 -20.62 -10.50 14.02
CA LEU A 64 -22.03 -10.63 13.70
C LEU A 64 -22.24 -10.37 12.21
N ASN A 65 -22.68 -11.39 11.48
CA ASN A 65 -23.00 -11.31 10.06
C ASN A 65 -24.51 -11.38 9.86
N ILE A 66 -25.07 -10.48 9.05
CA ILE A 66 -26.50 -10.46 8.73
C ILE A 66 -26.64 -10.58 7.22
N ALA A 67 -27.35 -11.61 6.75
CA ALA A 67 -27.62 -11.86 5.35
C ALA A 67 -29.13 -11.91 5.11
N ARG A 68 -29.61 -11.28 4.04
CA ARG A 68 -31.03 -11.32 3.68
C ARG A 68 -31.38 -12.62 2.98
N ALA A 69 -32.65 -13.02 3.07
CA ALA A 69 -33.14 -14.12 2.25
C ALA A 69 -33.17 -13.75 0.77
N VAL A 70 -33.07 -14.77 -0.09
CA VAL A 70 -33.17 -14.62 -1.54
C VAL A 70 -34.22 -15.59 -2.09
N LYS A 71 -34.68 -15.36 -3.33
CA LYS A 71 -35.58 -16.29 -4.03
C LYS A 71 -34.93 -17.66 -4.18
N SER A 72 -35.72 -18.73 -4.22
CA SER A 72 -35.22 -20.10 -4.35
C SER A 72 -34.26 -20.30 -5.53
N ASP A 73 -34.57 -19.66 -6.66
CA ASP A 73 -33.86 -19.71 -7.93
C ASP A 73 -32.81 -18.61 -8.10
N SER A 74 -32.64 -17.73 -7.09
CA SER A 74 -31.71 -16.62 -7.15
C SER A 74 -30.26 -17.11 -7.26
N LYS A 75 -29.49 -16.46 -8.15
CA LYS A 75 -28.04 -16.64 -8.25
C LYS A 75 -27.25 -15.69 -7.36
N ASP A 76 -27.94 -14.81 -6.64
CA ASP A 76 -27.29 -13.89 -5.71
C ASP A 76 -26.68 -14.68 -4.54
N GLY A 77 -25.38 -14.46 -4.30
CA GLY A 77 -24.70 -14.86 -3.08
C GLY A 77 -24.86 -13.80 -1.98
N MET A 78 -24.15 -13.95 -0.86
CA MET A 78 -24.20 -12.98 0.24
C MET A 78 -23.22 -11.80 0.05
N GLY A 79 -22.52 -11.71 -1.08
CA GLY A 79 -21.47 -10.71 -1.29
C GLY A 79 -21.97 -9.27 -1.23
N LYS A 80 -23.26 -9.04 -1.52
CA LYS A 80 -23.90 -7.73 -1.36
C LYS A 80 -24.16 -7.37 0.10
N ASP A 81 -24.33 -8.36 0.98
CA ASP A 81 -24.75 -8.15 2.37
C ASP A 81 -23.54 -8.12 3.31
N ILE A 82 -22.59 -9.04 3.13
CA ILE A 82 -21.45 -9.23 4.06
C ILE A 82 -20.07 -9.15 3.37
N GLY A 83 -20.03 -8.74 2.09
CA GLY A 83 -18.78 -8.57 1.35
C GLY A 83 -17.99 -9.87 1.18
N VAL A 84 -16.68 -9.79 1.43
CA VAL A 84 -15.72 -10.90 1.22
C VAL A 84 -16.05 -12.13 2.05
N ALA A 85 -16.69 -11.97 3.22
CA ALA A 85 -17.11 -13.08 4.08
C ALA A 85 -18.15 -14.01 3.40
N ALA A 86 -18.73 -13.59 2.28
CA ALA A 86 -19.66 -14.39 1.49
C ALA A 86 -18.96 -15.30 0.48
N ASP A 87 -17.76 -14.93 0.04
CA ASP A 87 -17.02 -15.66 -0.99
C ASP A 87 -16.25 -16.81 -0.37
N PRO A 88 -15.84 -17.81 -1.16
CA PRO A 88 -14.93 -18.86 -0.67
C PRO A 88 -13.59 -18.26 -0.19
N HIS A 89 -13.28 -18.43 1.10
CA HIS A 89 -12.12 -17.82 1.76
C HIS A 89 -11.54 -18.69 2.89
N MET A 90 -10.41 -18.22 3.43
CA MET A 90 -9.79 -18.70 4.67
C MET A 90 -9.62 -17.50 5.61
N ASP A 91 -9.81 -17.72 6.90
CA ASP A 91 -9.57 -16.74 7.94
C ASP A 91 -8.11 -16.77 8.38
N ASP A 92 -7.24 -16.14 7.60
CA ASP A 92 -5.78 -16.08 7.88
C ASP A 92 -5.44 -15.47 9.26
N GLY A 93 -6.40 -14.75 9.85
CA GLY A 93 -6.31 -14.17 11.18
C GLY A 93 -6.57 -15.13 12.34
N ASP A 94 -7.11 -16.33 12.10
CA ASP A 94 -7.40 -17.31 13.15
C ASP A 94 -6.14 -17.97 13.68
N ALA A 95 -6.10 -18.40 14.94
CA ALA A 95 -4.97 -19.10 15.54
C ALA A 95 -4.87 -20.53 14.98
N PHE A 96 -3.67 -20.96 14.62
CA PHE A 96 -3.42 -22.35 14.23
C PHE A 96 -3.85 -23.32 15.33
N GLY A 97 -4.53 -24.40 14.93
CA GLY A 97 -4.96 -25.45 15.85
C GLY A 97 -6.13 -25.08 16.76
N ASN A 98 -6.71 -23.88 16.59
CA ASN A 98 -7.95 -23.49 17.24
C ASN A 98 -9.14 -23.57 16.26
N TYR A 99 -10.34 -23.47 16.82
CA TYR A 99 -11.59 -23.62 16.09
C TYR A 99 -12.44 -22.37 16.25
N SER A 100 -13.12 -22.01 15.17
CA SER A 100 -14.18 -21.02 15.13
C SER A 100 -15.52 -21.70 15.34
N VAL A 101 -16.43 -20.99 16.02
CA VAL A 101 -17.80 -21.44 16.25
C VAL A 101 -18.74 -20.44 15.61
N MET A 102 -19.53 -20.91 14.65
CA MET A 102 -20.61 -20.13 14.06
C MET A 102 -21.95 -20.65 14.57
N THR A 103 -22.80 -19.76 15.08
CA THR A 103 -24.20 -20.08 15.38
C THR A 103 -25.07 -19.21 14.49
N SER A 104 -26.03 -19.82 13.80
CA SER A 104 -26.96 -19.08 12.93
C SER A 104 -28.34 -19.00 13.57
N TYR A 105 -28.98 -17.85 13.45
CA TYR A 105 -30.35 -17.57 13.84
C TYR A 105 -31.07 -17.07 12.59
N THR A 106 -31.92 -17.93 12.03
CA THR A 106 -32.61 -17.65 10.77
C THR A 106 -34.07 -17.39 11.07
N ASP A 107 -34.55 -16.21 10.67
CA ASP A 107 -35.98 -15.88 10.68
C ASP A 107 -36.45 -15.73 9.24
N VAL A 108 -37.18 -16.73 8.76
CA VAL A 108 -37.60 -16.87 7.36
C VAL A 108 -38.98 -17.50 7.27
N PRO A 109 -39.73 -17.29 6.17
CA PRO A 109 -41.03 -17.90 5.98
C PRO A 109 -40.99 -19.44 6.12
N PRO A 110 -42.07 -20.08 6.63
CA PRO A 110 -42.16 -21.53 6.69
C PRO A 110 -41.87 -22.20 5.34
N GLY A 111 -41.08 -23.27 5.36
CA GLY A 111 -40.63 -23.99 4.16
C GLY A 111 -39.40 -23.39 3.47
N SER A 112 -38.87 -22.26 3.93
CA SER A 112 -37.60 -21.72 3.45
C SER A 112 -36.42 -22.64 3.79
N LYS A 113 -35.37 -22.61 2.96
CA LYS A 113 -34.07 -23.22 3.29
C LYS A 113 -33.25 -22.20 4.09
N PRO A 114 -32.65 -22.57 5.23
CA PRO A 114 -32.00 -21.61 6.12
C PRO A 114 -30.61 -21.14 5.65
N GLY A 115 -30.18 -21.59 4.47
CA GLY A 115 -28.81 -21.44 3.98
C GLY A 115 -27.93 -22.59 4.45
N ARG A 116 -26.70 -22.62 3.94
CA ARG A 116 -25.72 -23.69 4.15
C ARG A 116 -24.34 -23.10 4.40
N ILE A 117 -23.53 -23.80 5.20
CA ILE A 117 -22.07 -23.65 5.20
C ILE A 117 -21.45 -24.77 4.37
N TYR A 118 -20.44 -24.45 3.58
CA TYR A 118 -19.75 -25.34 2.67
C TYR A 118 -18.27 -25.44 3.05
N PHE A 119 -17.75 -26.67 2.99
CA PHE A 119 -16.33 -26.99 3.17
C PHE A 119 -15.84 -27.70 1.89
N PRO A 120 -15.32 -26.95 0.91
CA PRO A 120 -14.97 -27.51 -0.39
C PRO A 120 -13.89 -28.58 -0.35
N GLU A 121 -12.95 -28.49 0.59
CA GLU A 121 -11.84 -29.47 0.68
C GLU A 121 -12.35 -30.87 1.04
N THR A 122 -13.40 -30.94 1.87
CA THR A 122 -14.05 -32.19 2.25
C THR A 122 -15.24 -32.54 1.37
N LYS A 123 -15.61 -31.66 0.43
CA LYS A 123 -16.84 -31.75 -0.39
C LYS A 123 -18.11 -31.94 0.45
N THR A 124 -18.12 -31.38 1.65
CA THR A 124 -19.27 -31.44 2.57
C THR A 124 -19.94 -30.08 2.70
N TYR A 125 -21.20 -30.10 3.12
CA TYR A 125 -21.93 -28.92 3.54
C TYR A 125 -22.87 -29.28 4.68
N ARG A 126 -23.29 -28.28 5.46
CA ARG A 126 -24.29 -28.42 6.51
C ARG A 126 -25.36 -27.34 6.37
N ASP A 127 -26.62 -27.76 6.40
CA ASP A 127 -27.74 -26.82 6.49
C ASP A 127 -27.66 -26.07 7.83
N GLN A 128 -27.85 -24.76 7.80
CA GLN A 128 -27.73 -23.89 8.96
C GLN A 128 -28.97 -24.04 9.85
N ILE A 129 -28.89 -24.87 10.88
CA ILE A 129 -30.00 -25.09 11.81
C ILE A 129 -30.02 -23.94 12.83
N PRO A 130 -31.13 -23.20 12.99
CA PRO A 130 -31.23 -22.12 13.97
C PRO A 130 -30.79 -22.54 15.38
N GLY A 131 -29.83 -21.81 15.95
CA GLY A 131 -29.28 -22.05 17.29
C GLY A 131 -28.27 -23.21 17.39
N ALA A 132 -28.06 -23.99 16.34
CA ALA A 132 -27.08 -25.07 16.36
C ALA A 132 -25.66 -24.51 16.05
N PRO A 133 -24.64 -24.83 16.86
CA PRO A 133 -23.28 -24.41 16.58
C PRO A 133 -22.63 -25.25 15.47
N ASP A 134 -21.91 -24.58 14.59
CA ASP A 134 -20.95 -25.14 13.64
C ASP A 134 -19.54 -24.89 14.15
N VAL A 135 -18.84 -25.96 14.53
CA VAL A 135 -17.44 -25.90 14.96
C VAL A 135 -16.56 -26.28 13.76
N PHE A 136 -15.68 -25.38 13.34
CA PHE A 136 -14.80 -25.59 12.19
C PHE A 136 -13.46 -24.86 12.37
N ASN A 137 -12.49 -25.15 11.53
CA ASN A 137 -11.22 -24.43 11.52
C ASN A 137 -11.31 -23.32 10.46
N GLY A 138 -11.26 -22.04 10.87
CA GLY A 138 -11.38 -20.91 9.95
C GLY A 138 -10.25 -20.82 8.92
N ARG A 139 -9.10 -21.45 9.17
CA ARG A 139 -8.00 -21.57 8.20
C ARG A 139 -8.23 -22.62 7.11
N ARG A 140 -9.37 -23.30 7.13
CA ARG A 140 -9.82 -24.17 6.02
C ARG A 140 -10.72 -23.36 5.11
N TYR A 141 -10.71 -23.70 3.83
CA TYR A 141 -11.51 -23.04 2.83
C TYR A 141 -12.99 -23.26 3.13
N HIS A 142 -13.74 -22.17 3.28
CA HIS A 142 -15.16 -22.27 3.59
C HIS A 142 -15.93 -21.08 3.01
N TYR A 143 -17.25 -21.25 2.91
CA TYR A 143 -18.19 -20.17 2.61
C TYR A 143 -19.59 -20.55 3.06
N ALA A 144 -20.48 -19.57 3.15
CA ALA A 144 -21.89 -19.82 3.39
C ALA A 144 -22.76 -19.32 2.24
N SER A 145 -24.01 -19.78 2.19
CA SER A 145 -25.03 -19.36 1.22
C SER A 145 -26.16 -18.63 1.94
N PRO A 146 -26.87 -17.69 1.29
CA PRO A 146 -27.99 -16.99 1.93
C PRO A 146 -29.16 -17.97 2.20
N PRO A 147 -30.05 -17.63 3.15
CA PRO A 147 -31.33 -18.32 3.23
C PRO A 147 -32.15 -18.14 1.94
N ARG A 148 -32.97 -19.13 1.60
CA ARG A 148 -33.75 -19.16 0.36
C ARG A 148 -35.22 -19.42 0.65
N VAL A 149 -36.10 -18.51 0.24
CA VAL A 149 -37.55 -18.67 0.41
C VAL A 149 -38.11 -19.80 -0.47
N PRO A 150 -39.31 -20.34 -0.18
CA PRO A 150 -39.97 -21.35 -1.01
C PRO A 150 -40.12 -20.92 -2.47
N SER A 151 -40.11 -21.89 -3.39
CA SER A 151 -40.21 -21.60 -4.83
C SER A 151 -41.56 -21.04 -5.28
N ASN A 152 -42.61 -21.19 -4.48
CA ASN A 152 -43.92 -20.59 -4.72
C ASN A 152 -44.05 -19.14 -4.21
N MET A 153 -42.99 -18.57 -3.63
CA MET A 153 -43.00 -17.21 -3.08
C MET A 153 -42.33 -16.23 -4.06
N GLU A 154 -43.14 -15.40 -4.74
CA GLU A 154 -42.64 -14.44 -5.73
C GLU A 154 -41.90 -13.25 -5.13
N VAL A 155 -42.20 -12.88 -3.89
CA VAL A 155 -41.62 -11.72 -3.19
C VAL A 155 -40.95 -12.21 -1.91
N VAL A 156 -39.67 -11.92 -1.74
CA VAL A 156 -38.95 -12.20 -0.49
C VAL A 156 -39.38 -11.15 0.54
N PRO A 157 -39.91 -11.55 1.71
CA PRO A 157 -40.28 -10.59 2.75
C PRO A 157 -39.06 -9.82 3.25
N GLU A 158 -39.21 -8.51 3.48
CA GLU A 158 -38.10 -7.65 3.92
C GLU A 158 -37.54 -8.04 5.30
N TRP A 159 -38.37 -8.65 6.15
CA TRP A 159 -37.97 -9.16 7.46
C TRP A 159 -37.20 -10.48 7.39
N ALA A 160 -37.13 -11.16 6.24
CA ALA A 160 -36.52 -12.49 6.16
C ALA A 160 -34.99 -12.40 6.15
N TYR A 161 -34.32 -12.91 7.18
CA TYR A 161 -32.87 -12.82 7.34
C TYR A 161 -32.25 -14.09 7.96
N ARG A 162 -30.92 -14.19 7.85
CA ARG A 162 -30.08 -15.01 8.72
C ARG A 162 -29.06 -14.13 9.43
N LEU A 163 -29.01 -14.27 10.74
CA LEU A 163 -28.01 -13.69 11.61
C LEU A 163 -27.02 -14.79 12.00
N SER A 164 -25.76 -14.68 11.60
CA SER A 164 -24.69 -15.62 11.96
C SER A 164 -23.76 -14.94 12.96
N PHE A 165 -23.70 -15.48 14.17
CA PHE A 165 -22.79 -15.05 15.23
C PHE A 165 -21.57 -15.97 15.24
N ILE A 166 -20.40 -15.41 15.01
CA ILE A 166 -19.15 -16.15 14.82
C ILE A 166 -18.19 -15.79 15.95
N LEU A 167 -17.76 -16.79 16.70
CA LEU A 167 -16.70 -16.69 17.70
C LEU A 167 -15.43 -17.25 17.09
N TYR A 168 -14.37 -16.46 17.04
CA TYR A 168 -13.14 -16.87 16.37
C TYR A 168 -11.88 -16.60 17.22
N PRO A 169 -10.85 -17.46 17.10
CA PRO A 169 -9.64 -17.37 17.89
C PRO A 169 -8.62 -16.47 17.18
N ASN A 170 -8.68 -15.15 17.35
CA ASN A 170 -7.72 -14.25 16.72
C ASN A 170 -6.27 -14.59 17.12
N GLN A 171 -5.39 -14.86 16.14
CA GLN A 171 -4.01 -15.30 16.36
C GLN A 171 -3.19 -14.32 17.21
N PHE A 172 -3.40 -13.01 17.07
CA PHE A 172 -2.63 -12.01 17.79
C PHE A 172 -2.96 -12.03 19.28
N THR A 173 -4.24 -12.19 19.61
CA THR A 173 -4.67 -12.35 21.00
C THR A 173 -4.26 -13.71 21.52
N THR A 174 -4.60 -14.80 20.81
CA THR A 174 -4.37 -16.19 21.26
C THR A 174 -2.91 -16.52 21.49
N TYR A 175 -2.01 -15.97 20.68
CA TYR A 175 -0.57 -16.17 20.83
C TYR A 175 0.14 -15.05 21.57
N ARG A 176 -0.58 -13.99 21.98
CA ARG A 176 0.01 -12.79 22.59
C ARG A 176 1.18 -12.22 21.77
N THR A 177 1.01 -12.17 20.44
CA THR A 177 2.04 -11.68 19.50
C THR A 177 1.85 -10.21 19.11
N GLY A 178 0.90 -9.51 19.73
CA GLY A 178 0.68 -8.07 19.54
C GLY A 178 0.29 -7.37 20.85
N PRO A 179 0.36 -6.03 20.88
CA PRO A 179 0.00 -5.27 22.07
C PRO A 179 -1.50 -5.35 22.36
N ILE A 180 -1.85 -5.35 23.64
CA ILE A 180 -3.23 -5.21 24.09
C ILE A 180 -3.48 -3.78 24.57
N ALA A 181 -4.46 -3.11 23.96
CA ALA A 181 -4.90 -1.78 24.36
C ALA A 181 -5.61 -1.82 25.72
N LEU A 182 -4.86 -1.56 26.79
CA LEU A 182 -5.35 -1.70 28.15
C LEU A 182 -6.19 -0.48 28.57
N SER A 183 -5.64 0.73 28.47
CA SER A 183 -6.30 1.96 28.92
C SER A 183 -5.80 3.20 28.18
N PHE A 184 -6.33 4.38 28.51
CA PHE A 184 -5.81 5.67 28.03
C PHE A 184 -4.97 6.35 29.12
N GLY A 185 -3.79 6.84 28.74
CA GLY A 185 -3.00 7.76 29.54
C GLY A 185 -3.52 9.20 29.50
N PRO A 186 -2.98 10.09 30.35
CA PRO A 186 -3.42 11.49 30.47
C PRO A 186 -3.38 12.27 29.16
N ASP A 187 -2.41 11.96 28.28
CA ASP A 187 -2.23 12.61 26.98
C ASP A 187 -2.96 11.89 25.83
N THR A 188 -4.01 11.12 26.12
CA THR A 188 -4.75 10.28 25.15
C THR A 188 -3.93 9.18 24.46
N LYS A 189 -2.71 8.91 24.93
CA LYS A 189 -1.91 7.76 24.46
C LYS A 189 -2.48 6.46 25.03
N VAL A 190 -2.70 5.46 24.19
CA VAL A 190 -3.12 4.13 24.65
C VAL A 190 -1.96 3.50 25.43
N ILE A 191 -2.24 3.06 26.65
CA ILE A 191 -1.35 2.22 27.44
C ILE A 191 -1.55 0.79 26.91
N GLU A 192 -0.50 0.25 26.32
CA GLU A 192 -0.48 -1.11 25.78
C GLU A 192 0.30 -2.02 26.72
N SER A 193 -0.23 -3.21 27.02
CA SER A 193 0.58 -4.29 27.58
C SER A 193 1.23 -5.06 26.44
N ASP A 194 2.54 -4.89 26.28
CA ASP A 194 3.35 -5.77 25.43
C ASP A 194 3.89 -6.91 26.30
N SER A 195 3.14 -8.01 26.36
CA SER A 195 3.55 -9.22 27.06
C SER A 195 4.43 -10.15 26.20
N SER A 196 4.72 -9.78 24.95
CA SER A 196 5.44 -10.63 24.03
C SER A 196 6.94 -10.61 24.31
N ALA A 197 7.57 -11.80 24.43
CA ALA A 197 9.03 -11.92 24.45
C ALA A 197 9.65 -11.70 23.05
N ALA A 198 8.82 -11.53 22.01
CA ALA A 198 9.23 -11.36 20.63
C ALA A 198 8.60 -10.08 20.08
N PRO A 199 9.38 -9.15 19.50
CA PRO A 199 8.87 -7.87 19.01
C PRO A 199 7.79 -8.10 17.93
N GLY A 200 6.52 -7.92 18.31
CA GLY A 200 5.39 -7.87 17.38
C GLY A 200 5.30 -6.50 16.70
N PRO A 201 4.60 -6.40 15.55
CA PRO A 201 4.34 -5.11 14.92
C PRO A 201 3.47 -4.23 15.86
N PRO A 202 3.72 -2.90 15.93
CA PRO A 202 2.90 -1.99 16.74
C PRO A 202 1.44 -2.04 16.30
N SER A 203 0.51 -2.18 17.26
CA SER A 203 -0.92 -2.27 16.93
C SER A 203 -1.38 -0.99 16.25
N ARG A 204 -2.12 -1.12 15.15
CA ARG A 204 -2.90 0.00 14.60
C ARG A 204 -4.02 0.25 15.60
N LEU A 205 -3.81 1.25 16.46
CA LEU A 205 -4.72 1.73 17.50
C LEU A 205 -6.18 1.47 17.12
N ALA A 206 -6.82 0.60 17.91
CA ALA A 206 -8.28 0.46 17.92
C ALA A 206 -8.88 1.86 18.01
N GLY A 207 -9.87 2.16 17.17
CA GLY A 207 -10.58 3.45 17.19
C GLY A 207 -11.15 3.69 18.59
N ASN A 208 -10.39 4.40 19.42
CA ASN A 208 -10.67 4.70 20.81
C ASN A 208 -10.97 3.53 21.76
N ALA A 209 -10.96 2.24 21.38
CA ALA A 209 -11.41 1.16 22.28
C ALA A 209 -10.28 0.60 23.17
N THR A 210 -10.55 0.39 24.46
CA THR A 210 -9.59 -0.17 25.43
C THR A 210 -10.29 -1.17 26.35
N PHE A 211 -9.56 -2.16 26.86
CA PHE A 211 -10.16 -3.16 27.75
C PHE A 211 -10.69 -2.55 29.06
N VAL A 212 -10.00 -1.56 29.65
CA VAL A 212 -10.48 -0.89 30.89
C VAL A 212 -11.81 -0.18 30.67
N ARG A 213 -12.02 0.45 29.51
CA ARG A 213 -13.23 1.22 29.24
C ARG A 213 -14.34 0.36 28.65
N ASP A 214 -14.01 -0.45 27.66
CA ASP A 214 -14.98 -1.12 26.78
C ASP A 214 -15.05 -2.63 27.05
N GLY A 215 -14.14 -3.20 27.85
CA GLY A 215 -14.11 -4.63 28.14
C GLY A 215 -15.35 -5.13 28.87
N LEU A 216 -16.00 -4.30 29.67
CA LEU A 216 -17.29 -4.62 30.32
C LEU A 216 -18.45 -4.84 29.33
N ASN A 217 -18.29 -4.40 28.08
CA ASN A 217 -19.29 -4.64 27.03
C ASN A 217 -19.21 -6.07 26.49
N ILE A 218 -18.11 -6.78 26.74
CA ILE A 218 -17.82 -8.10 26.18
C ILE A 218 -17.37 -9.14 27.21
N MET A 219 -17.22 -8.76 28.48
CA MET A 219 -16.84 -9.65 29.58
C MET A 219 -17.74 -9.40 30.80
N ALA A 220 -17.94 -10.44 31.62
CA ALA A 220 -18.54 -10.25 32.93
C ALA A 220 -17.61 -9.42 33.83
N LYS A 221 -18.19 -8.64 34.75
CA LYS A 221 -17.42 -7.72 35.60
C LYS A 221 -16.27 -8.39 36.38
N PRO A 222 -16.47 -9.55 37.04
CA PRO A 222 -15.37 -10.22 37.76
C PRO A 222 -14.23 -10.66 36.83
N ASP A 223 -14.56 -11.13 35.63
CA ASP A 223 -13.56 -11.61 34.66
C ASP A 223 -12.81 -10.44 34.01
N HIS A 224 -13.52 -9.34 33.73
CA HIS A 224 -12.92 -8.07 33.32
C HIS A 224 -11.92 -7.56 34.37
N ASP A 225 -12.34 -7.44 35.62
CA ASP A 225 -11.51 -6.88 36.69
C ASP A 225 -10.26 -7.77 36.93
N THR A 226 -10.43 -9.09 36.84
CA THR A 226 -9.33 -10.08 36.90
C THR A 226 -8.36 -9.91 35.72
N PHE A 227 -8.87 -9.83 34.49
CA PHE A 227 -8.06 -9.67 33.29
C PHE A 227 -7.21 -8.39 33.34
N ILE A 228 -7.83 -7.25 33.68
CA ILE A 228 -7.13 -5.96 33.78
C ILE A 228 -6.01 -6.01 34.83
N THR A 229 -6.29 -6.58 36.00
CA THR A 229 -5.31 -6.67 37.09
C THR A 229 -4.13 -7.57 36.71
N ARG A 230 -4.41 -8.70 36.05
CA ARG A 230 -3.37 -9.59 35.51
C ARG A 230 -2.55 -8.92 34.40
N GLU A 231 -3.15 -8.09 33.53
CA GLU A 231 -2.43 -7.31 32.53
C GLU A 231 -1.53 -6.23 33.16
N LEU A 232 -2.02 -5.53 34.17
CA LEU A 232 -1.22 -4.56 34.94
C LEU A 232 -0.03 -5.25 35.60
N TYR A 233 -0.26 -6.41 36.21
CA TYR A 233 0.82 -7.21 36.80
C TYR A 233 1.86 -7.63 35.76
N ALA A 234 1.42 -8.17 34.62
CA ALA A 234 2.30 -8.57 33.53
C ALA A 234 3.14 -7.39 32.99
N LEU A 235 2.52 -6.21 32.83
CA LEU A 235 3.18 -4.98 32.41
C LEU A 235 4.25 -4.55 33.43
N VAL A 236 3.93 -4.56 34.73
CA VAL A 236 4.90 -4.21 35.79
C VAL A 236 6.07 -5.19 35.79
N CYS A 237 5.81 -6.51 35.71
CA CYS A 237 6.85 -7.52 35.61
C CYS A 237 7.73 -7.33 34.37
N ALA A 238 7.15 -6.95 33.22
CA ALA A 238 7.88 -6.69 31.99
C ALA A 238 8.78 -5.46 32.11
N VAL A 239 8.29 -4.36 32.69
CA VAL A 239 9.05 -3.11 32.91
C VAL A 239 10.22 -3.34 33.88
N LEU A 240 10.03 -4.16 34.91
CA LEU A 240 11.05 -4.48 35.90
C LEU A 240 12.01 -5.60 35.47
N LYS A 241 11.81 -6.18 34.29
CA LYS A 241 12.66 -7.27 33.78
C LYS A 241 14.10 -6.79 33.63
N GLY A 242 15.02 -7.45 34.34
CA GLY A 242 16.45 -7.09 34.37
C GLY A 242 16.83 -6.10 35.49
N SER A 243 15.87 -5.64 36.29
CA SER A 243 16.15 -4.91 37.53
C SER A 243 16.35 -5.86 38.72
N THR A 244 16.82 -5.33 39.85
CA THR A 244 16.87 -6.04 41.14
C THR A 244 15.54 -6.01 41.90
N ILE A 245 14.53 -5.32 41.36
CA ILE A 245 13.22 -5.16 41.98
C ILE A 245 12.37 -6.39 41.67
N THR A 246 11.84 -7.02 42.72
CA THR A 246 10.91 -8.15 42.60
C THR A 246 9.51 -7.72 43.02
N VAL A 247 8.50 -8.17 42.28
CA VAL A 247 7.09 -7.96 42.62
C VAL A 247 6.57 -9.25 43.24
N LYS A 248 6.06 -9.16 44.47
CA LYS A 248 5.45 -10.31 45.12
C LYS A 248 4.02 -10.51 44.61
N ASN A 249 3.80 -11.59 43.86
CA ASN A 249 2.53 -11.89 43.20
C ASN A 249 1.32 -11.76 44.14
N LYS A 250 1.32 -12.47 45.27
CA LYS A 250 0.20 -12.46 46.23
C LYS A 250 -0.12 -11.06 46.76
N GLU A 251 0.90 -10.34 47.24
CA GLU A 251 0.74 -8.99 47.80
C GLU A 251 0.26 -7.99 46.73
N PHE A 252 0.71 -8.14 45.47
CA PHE A 252 0.22 -7.32 44.36
C PHE A 252 -1.28 -7.54 44.15
N PHE A 253 -1.75 -8.79 44.01
CA PHE A 253 -3.17 -9.07 43.77
C PHE A 253 -4.05 -8.72 44.98
N GLU A 254 -3.58 -8.91 46.21
CA GLU A 254 -4.31 -8.50 47.42
C GLU A 254 -4.51 -6.98 47.54
N ALA A 255 -3.66 -6.18 46.87
CA ALA A 255 -3.82 -4.73 46.79
C ALA A 255 -4.92 -4.28 45.81
N PHE A 256 -5.37 -5.16 44.92
CA PHE A 256 -6.50 -4.93 44.02
C PHE A 256 -7.71 -5.74 44.47
N GLY A 257 -8.90 -5.22 44.24
CA GLY A 257 -10.12 -5.86 44.69
C GLY A 257 -11.35 -5.12 44.23
N THR A 258 -12.51 -5.70 44.52
CA THR A 258 -13.79 -5.05 44.27
C THR A 258 -14.42 -4.63 45.59
N VAL A 259 -14.99 -3.43 45.62
CA VAL A 259 -15.79 -2.98 46.76
C VAL A 259 -17.21 -3.50 46.55
N GLY A 260 -17.65 -4.38 47.45
CA GLY A 260 -18.99 -4.94 47.44
C GLY A 260 -20.08 -3.90 47.71
N PRO A 261 -21.37 -4.25 47.52
CA PRO A 261 -22.49 -3.37 47.81
C PRO A 261 -22.55 -2.90 49.28
N ASP A 262 -21.97 -3.69 50.18
CA ASP A 262 -21.83 -3.43 51.62
C ASP A 262 -20.60 -2.57 51.98
N GLY A 263 -19.82 -2.15 50.98
CA GLY A 263 -18.57 -1.41 51.17
C GLY A 263 -17.38 -2.28 51.54
N GLN A 264 -17.53 -3.61 51.66
CA GLN A 264 -16.40 -4.49 51.96
C GLN A 264 -15.49 -4.66 50.75
N PHE A 265 -14.19 -4.53 50.97
CA PHE A 265 -13.17 -4.78 49.96
C PHE A 265 -12.91 -6.29 49.86
N VAL A 266 -13.22 -6.87 48.70
CA VAL A 266 -12.91 -8.26 48.38
C VAL A 266 -11.63 -8.29 47.53
N PRO A 267 -10.48 -8.74 48.09
CA PRO A 267 -9.21 -8.76 47.36
C PRO A 267 -9.26 -9.77 46.21
N MET A 268 -8.48 -9.50 45.16
CA MET A 268 -8.31 -10.45 44.06
C MET A 268 -7.39 -11.60 44.47
N GLY A 269 -7.71 -12.81 43.98
CA GLY A 269 -6.86 -13.97 44.19
C GLY A 269 -5.52 -13.84 43.46
N PRO A 270 -4.45 -14.50 43.94
CA PRO A 270 -3.16 -14.54 43.26
C PRO A 270 -3.29 -15.20 41.88
N TRP A 271 -2.27 -15.02 41.03
CA TRP A 271 -2.17 -15.68 39.73
C TRP A 271 -1.02 -16.72 39.74
N PRO A 272 -1.29 -17.99 40.10
CA PRO A 272 -0.26 -19.02 40.30
C PRO A 272 0.62 -19.23 39.07
N LEU A 273 0.01 -19.30 37.88
CA LEU A 273 0.68 -19.46 36.58
C LEU A 273 1.10 -18.12 35.94
N GLY A 274 1.00 -17.00 36.67
CA GLY A 274 1.50 -15.71 36.24
C GLY A 274 3.03 -15.60 36.35
N PRO A 275 3.64 -14.56 35.74
CA PRO A 275 5.08 -14.29 35.90
C PRO A 275 5.47 -14.15 37.38
N GLY A 276 6.36 -15.01 37.89
CA GLY A 276 6.73 -14.98 39.32
C GLY A 276 5.63 -15.44 40.30
N GLY A 277 4.58 -16.09 39.80
CA GLY A 277 3.59 -16.77 40.63
C GLY A 277 4.14 -18.03 41.32
N SER A 278 3.35 -18.65 42.20
CA SER A 278 3.74 -19.85 42.95
C SER A 278 4.07 -21.05 42.06
N GLU A 279 3.60 -21.05 40.81
CA GLU A 279 3.79 -22.12 39.83
C GLU A 279 4.63 -21.66 38.62
N ALA A 280 5.52 -20.68 38.80
CA ALA A 280 6.35 -20.14 37.71
C ALA A 280 7.19 -21.21 36.96
N ALA A 281 7.71 -22.23 37.67
CA ALA A 281 8.44 -23.33 37.01
C ALA A 281 7.53 -24.19 36.12
N LEU A 282 6.29 -24.42 36.55
CA LEU A 282 5.29 -25.12 35.76
C LEU A 282 4.88 -24.27 34.55
N ARG A 283 4.67 -22.96 34.74
CA ARG A 283 4.38 -22.01 33.65
C ARG A 283 5.37 -22.10 32.49
N GLU A 284 6.68 -22.09 32.77
CA GLU A 284 7.70 -22.19 31.71
C GLU A 284 7.63 -23.53 30.95
N SER A 285 7.38 -24.62 31.68
CA SER A 285 7.20 -25.94 31.07
C SER A 285 5.95 -26.00 30.18
N LEU A 286 4.86 -25.36 30.62
CA LEU A 286 3.60 -25.26 29.86
C LEU A 286 3.75 -24.37 28.62
N LEU A 287 4.46 -23.24 28.70
CA LEU A 287 4.77 -22.41 27.53
C LEU A 287 5.57 -23.17 26.47
N ALA A 288 6.57 -23.95 26.90
CA ALA A 288 7.34 -24.80 26.01
C ALA A 288 6.47 -25.90 25.37
N LEU A 289 5.52 -26.47 26.13
CA LEU A 289 4.58 -27.44 25.61
C LEU A 289 3.60 -26.82 24.60
N LEU A 290 3.01 -25.67 24.91
CA LEU A 290 2.10 -24.94 24.01
C LEU A 290 2.79 -24.63 22.68
N THR A 291 4.04 -24.14 22.75
CA THR A 291 4.86 -23.90 21.55
C THR A 291 5.05 -25.17 20.71
N LYS A 292 5.23 -26.34 21.35
CA LYS A 292 5.34 -27.63 20.64
C LYS A 292 4.01 -28.09 20.05
N VAL A 293 2.89 -27.90 20.76
CA VAL A 293 1.55 -28.25 20.28
C VAL A 293 1.19 -27.42 19.05
N ASP A 294 1.44 -26.11 19.09
CA ASP A 294 1.22 -25.21 17.96
C ASP A 294 2.02 -25.63 16.73
N ARG A 295 3.31 -25.95 16.92
CA ARG A 295 4.17 -26.49 15.86
C ARG A 295 3.72 -27.85 15.31
N ARG A 296 3.09 -28.71 16.12
CA ARG A 296 2.57 -30.03 15.68
C ARG A 296 1.21 -29.96 15.00
N GLN A 297 0.40 -28.95 15.31
CA GLN A 297 -0.88 -28.72 14.63
C GLN A 297 -0.70 -28.04 13.28
N THR A 298 0.48 -27.44 13.02
CA THR A 298 0.84 -26.81 11.74
C THR A 298 0.87 -27.81 10.55
N PRO A 299 1.53 -28.99 10.61
CA PRO A 299 1.70 -29.90 9.46
C PRO A 299 0.43 -30.65 9.05
N PHE A 300 -0.47 -30.98 9.98
CA PHE A 300 -1.77 -31.61 9.66
C PHE A 300 -2.70 -30.67 8.87
N ILE A 301 -2.36 -29.39 8.80
CA ILE A 301 -3.07 -28.37 8.03
C ILE A 301 -2.48 -28.23 6.61
N PHE A 302 -1.15 -28.33 6.46
CA PHE A 302 -0.46 -28.15 5.18
C PHE A 302 -0.29 -29.42 4.32
N SER A 303 -0.44 -30.64 4.86
CA SER A 303 -0.16 -31.87 4.10
C SER A 303 -1.19 -32.26 3.02
N MET A 304 -2.20 -31.42 2.75
CA MET A 304 -3.11 -31.59 1.59
C MET A 304 -2.93 -30.50 0.51
N ALA A 305 -1.97 -29.59 0.68
CA ALA A 305 -1.64 -28.57 -0.32
C ALA A 305 -0.67 -29.07 -1.43
N GLY A 306 -0.29 -30.36 -1.39
CA GLY A 306 0.74 -30.93 -2.28
C GLY A 306 0.26 -31.37 -3.66
N ASP A 307 -0.93 -31.97 -3.82
CA ASP A 307 -1.33 -32.63 -5.07
C ASP A 307 -2.82 -32.46 -5.44
N GLY A 308 -3.45 -31.36 -4.99
CA GLY A 308 -4.76 -30.98 -5.51
C GLY A 308 -4.63 -30.37 -6.91
N PRO A 309 -5.38 -30.81 -7.93
CA PRO A 309 -5.34 -30.15 -9.24
C PRO A 309 -5.67 -28.68 -9.04
N THR A 310 -4.82 -27.81 -9.57
CA THR A 310 -5.08 -26.38 -9.72
C THR A 310 -6.43 -26.21 -10.40
N TYR A 311 -7.48 -26.03 -9.60
CA TYR A 311 -8.82 -25.76 -10.08
C TYR A 311 -8.80 -24.35 -10.65
N GLY A 312 -8.49 -24.28 -11.94
CA GLY A 312 -8.63 -23.07 -12.73
C GLY A 312 -10.02 -22.47 -12.53
N GLU A 313 -10.01 -21.16 -12.34
CA GLU A 313 -11.16 -20.26 -12.28
C GLU A 313 -12.40 -20.82 -12.97
N ARG A 314 -13.42 -21.18 -12.18
CA ARG A 314 -14.76 -21.46 -12.71
C ARG A 314 -15.32 -20.15 -13.28
N ARG A 315 -15.08 -19.93 -14.57
CA ARG A 315 -15.92 -19.09 -15.43
C ARG A 315 -17.39 -19.50 -15.22
N GLN A 316 -18.23 -18.54 -14.87
CA GLN A 316 -19.68 -18.68 -15.00
C GLN A 316 -20.00 -18.99 -16.47
N LYS A 317 -20.23 -20.26 -16.80
CA LYS A 317 -20.76 -20.67 -18.11
C LYS A 317 -22.22 -20.19 -18.19
N LYS A 318 -22.48 -19.13 -18.95
CA LYS A 318 -23.84 -18.79 -19.41
C LYS A 318 -24.30 -19.87 -20.38
N SER A 319 -25.39 -20.58 -20.08
CA SER A 319 -26.05 -21.41 -21.09
C SER A 319 -26.60 -20.50 -22.19
N LYS A 320 -26.30 -20.83 -23.45
CA LYS A 320 -26.90 -20.15 -24.60
C LYS A 320 -28.29 -20.74 -24.78
N ARG A 321 -29.29 -19.88 -24.59
CA ARG A 321 -30.67 -20.12 -25.00
C ARG A 321 -30.88 -19.52 -26.38
N ASP A 322 -31.70 -20.16 -27.20
CA ASP A 322 -32.14 -19.58 -28.47
C ASP A 322 -33.06 -18.36 -28.24
N ALA A 323 -33.52 -17.74 -29.32
CA ALA A 323 -34.42 -16.58 -29.26
C ALA A 323 -35.76 -16.88 -28.55
N ASN A 324 -36.09 -18.15 -28.32
CA ASN A 324 -37.31 -18.61 -27.66
C ASN A 324 -37.07 -19.12 -26.23
N GLY A 325 -35.84 -19.03 -25.71
CA GLY A 325 -35.53 -19.37 -24.33
C GLY A 325 -35.20 -20.85 -24.07
N ASN A 326 -35.03 -21.67 -25.10
CA ASN A 326 -34.72 -23.10 -24.97
C ASN A 326 -33.21 -23.33 -24.91
N GLU A 327 -32.75 -24.24 -24.04
CA GLU A 327 -31.34 -24.63 -23.95
C GLU A 327 -30.95 -25.50 -25.16
N ILE A 328 -29.91 -25.07 -25.88
CA ILE A 328 -29.36 -25.82 -27.02
C ILE A 328 -28.40 -26.88 -26.46
N ALA A 329 -28.77 -28.16 -26.58
CA ALA A 329 -27.88 -29.28 -26.25
C ALA A 329 -26.65 -29.27 -27.16
N ARG A 330 -25.46 -29.43 -26.59
CA ARG A 330 -24.22 -29.63 -27.35
C ARG A 330 -23.87 -31.11 -27.39
N GLU A 331 -23.67 -31.64 -28.59
CA GLU A 331 -22.99 -32.92 -28.80
C GLU A 331 -21.56 -32.82 -28.26
N GLU A 332 -21.21 -33.69 -27.31
CA GLU A 332 -19.85 -33.89 -26.84
C GLU A 332 -19.07 -34.72 -27.87
N THR A 333 -18.13 -34.09 -28.56
CA THR A 333 -17.11 -34.80 -29.33
C THR A 333 -16.04 -35.28 -28.35
N GLN A 334 -15.96 -36.60 -28.16
CA GLN A 334 -14.85 -37.27 -27.45
C GLN A 334 -13.54 -36.91 -28.14
N ILE A 335 -12.62 -36.28 -27.40
CA ILE A 335 -11.21 -36.14 -27.78
C ILE A 335 -10.47 -37.23 -27.03
N ASP A 336 -9.95 -38.17 -27.81
CA ASP A 336 -9.17 -39.34 -27.40
C ASP A 336 -7.70 -38.90 -27.30
N ASP A 337 -7.21 -38.65 -26.09
CA ASP A 337 -5.80 -38.35 -25.84
C ASP A 337 -5.08 -39.64 -25.39
N ARG A 338 -4.61 -40.43 -26.37
CA ARG A 338 -3.62 -41.50 -26.18
C ARG A 338 -2.72 -41.63 -27.41
N GLU A 339 -1.47 -41.25 -27.25
CA GLU A 339 -0.22 -41.80 -27.84
C GLU A 339 0.90 -40.80 -27.48
N SER A 340 2.11 -41.16 -27.06
CA SER A 340 2.77 -42.42 -26.71
C SER A 340 4.14 -42.03 -26.15
N ASP A 341 4.65 -42.75 -25.17
CA ASP A 341 6.04 -43.25 -25.18
C ASP A 341 6.07 -44.55 -24.34
N GLN A 342 6.55 -45.61 -24.98
CA GLN A 342 6.67 -46.98 -24.47
C GLN A 342 8.12 -47.28 -24.11
N GLU A 343 8.32 -48.12 -23.09
CA GLU A 343 9.35 -49.17 -22.88
C GLU A 343 9.00 -49.77 -21.48
N GLU A 344 8.91 -51.06 -21.14
CA GLU A 344 9.30 -52.37 -21.69
C GLU A 344 8.43 -53.49 -21.01
N GLU A 345 8.28 -54.62 -21.72
CA GLU A 345 8.10 -56.03 -21.29
C GLU A 345 6.96 -56.55 -20.35
N ALA A 346 5.94 -57.18 -20.99
CA ALA A 346 5.28 -58.51 -20.81
C ALA A 346 5.16 -59.27 -19.44
N PRO A 347 4.32 -60.33 -19.31
CA PRO A 347 2.92 -60.55 -19.73
C PRO A 347 2.01 -61.18 -18.61
N VAL A 348 0.71 -61.41 -18.91
CA VAL A 348 -0.11 -62.63 -18.60
C VAL A 348 -1.59 -62.37 -18.16
N LEU A 349 -2.50 -62.85 -19.02
CA LEU A 349 -3.86 -63.43 -18.85
C LEU A 349 -4.89 -62.82 -17.85
N ARG A 350 -6.12 -62.54 -18.34
CA ARG A 350 -7.25 -63.51 -18.40
C ARG A 350 -8.52 -62.95 -19.08
N ARG A 351 -9.11 -63.84 -19.90
CA ARG A 351 -10.47 -63.95 -20.47
C ARG A 351 -11.62 -63.22 -19.74
N SER A 352 -12.57 -62.68 -20.51
CA SER A 352 -13.93 -63.25 -20.60
C SER A 352 -14.80 -62.58 -21.69
N THR A 353 -15.30 -63.42 -22.59
CA THR A 353 -16.30 -63.27 -23.65
C THR A 353 -17.73 -62.97 -23.19
N ARG A 354 -18.51 -62.29 -24.06
CA ARG A 354 -19.93 -62.53 -24.49
C ARG A 354 -20.57 -61.20 -24.91
N LEU A 355 -21.54 -61.08 -25.80
CA LEU A 355 -22.08 -61.81 -26.97
C LEU A 355 -22.99 -60.78 -27.67
N ALA A 356 -23.31 -61.04 -28.93
CA ALA A 356 -23.80 -60.11 -29.95
C ALA A 356 -25.33 -59.85 -29.97
N GLU A 357 -25.74 -59.17 -31.06
CA GLU A 357 -27.08 -58.98 -31.67
C GLU A 357 -27.72 -57.61 -31.34
N GLY A 358 -28.14 -56.73 -32.26
CA GLY A 358 -28.38 -56.83 -33.71
C GLY A 358 -29.83 -56.39 -34.01
N ASN A 359 -30.04 -55.29 -34.75
CA ASN A 359 -31.07 -55.11 -35.81
C ASN A 359 -31.34 -53.64 -36.22
N ASP A 360 -31.03 -53.36 -37.48
CA ASP A 360 -31.89 -52.80 -38.55
C ASP A 360 -32.73 -51.50 -38.39
N SER A 361 -32.26 -50.50 -39.17
CA SER A 361 -32.91 -49.42 -39.97
C SER A 361 -34.31 -49.71 -40.58
N PRO A 362 -34.92 -48.80 -41.38
CA PRO A 362 -35.03 -47.32 -41.35
C PRO A 362 -36.48 -46.81 -41.62
N ASN A 363 -36.76 -45.50 -41.51
CA ASN A 363 -37.69 -44.87 -42.47
C ASN A 363 -37.61 -43.34 -42.53
N ALA A 364 -37.75 -42.85 -43.76
CA ALA A 364 -37.67 -41.46 -44.17
C ALA A 364 -39.06 -40.84 -44.41
N ALA A 365 -39.05 -39.50 -44.52
CA ALA A 365 -39.83 -38.66 -45.44
C ALA A 365 -40.95 -37.76 -44.88
N LYS A 366 -40.74 -36.45 -45.15
CA LYS A 366 -41.59 -35.51 -45.92
C LYS A 366 -42.46 -34.45 -45.20
N LYS A 367 -42.38 -33.26 -45.83
CA LYS A 367 -43.27 -32.06 -45.89
C LYS A 367 -43.10 -31.00 -44.80
N ALA A 368 -43.38 -29.71 -45.01
CA ALA A 368 -43.33 -28.76 -46.13
C ALA A 368 -44.02 -27.46 -45.61
N SER A 369 -43.50 -26.31 -46.04
CA SER A 369 -44.02 -24.93 -46.01
C SER A 369 -45.48 -24.64 -45.59
N THR A 370 -45.66 -23.52 -44.86
CA THR A 370 -46.60 -22.45 -45.28
C THR A 370 -46.35 -21.12 -44.56
N SER A 371 -46.48 -20.05 -45.33
CA SER A 371 -46.43 -18.63 -45.00
C SER A 371 -47.77 -18.12 -44.44
N ARG A 372 -47.74 -16.98 -43.71
CA ARG A 372 -48.79 -15.95 -43.78
C ARG A 372 -48.32 -14.59 -43.25
N LEU A 373 -49.02 -13.58 -43.75
CA LEU A 373 -48.73 -12.16 -43.93
C LEU A 373 -49.74 -11.29 -43.14
N MET A 374 -49.41 -9.99 -43.02
CA MET A 374 -50.28 -8.80 -42.72
C MET A 374 -50.60 -8.54 -41.24
N GLY A 375 -50.65 -7.31 -40.72
CA GLY A 375 -50.52 -5.92 -41.19
C GLY A 375 -50.31 -5.03 -39.92
N GLY A 376 -49.99 -3.74 -39.90
CA GLY A 376 -50.33 -2.62 -40.79
C GLY A 376 -51.21 -1.60 -40.03
N ASN A 377 -50.75 -0.34 -39.92
CA ASN A 377 -51.36 0.95 -39.43
C ASN A 377 -50.59 1.52 -38.21
N GLY A 378 -49.96 2.71 -38.21
CA GLY A 378 -50.24 4.00 -38.89
C GLY A 378 -51.27 4.81 -38.08
N ALA A 379 -51.21 6.13 -37.84
CA ALA A 379 -50.28 7.25 -37.96
C ALA A 379 -50.99 8.49 -37.32
N ASN A 380 -50.30 9.64 -37.23
CA ASN A 380 -50.82 11.04 -37.15
C ASN A 380 -51.15 11.68 -35.78
N ILE A 381 -51.04 12.99 -35.51
CA ILE A 381 -50.37 14.24 -36.00
C ILE A 381 -50.79 15.37 -35.00
N ALA A 382 -50.05 16.51 -34.99
CA ALA A 382 -50.39 17.87 -34.49
C ALA A 382 -50.33 18.10 -32.95
N SER A 383 -49.71 19.13 -32.34
CA SER A 383 -49.31 20.54 -32.58
C SER A 383 -50.19 21.57 -31.84
N HIS A 384 -49.52 22.57 -31.21
CA HIS A 384 -50.01 23.77 -30.49
C HIS A 384 -50.48 23.56 -29.04
N GLY A 385 -50.25 24.45 -28.05
CA GLY A 385 -49.67 25.80 -28.02
C GLY A 385 -49.54 26.30 -26.56
N ASN A 386 -48.92 27.48 -26.39
CA ASN A 386 -48.69 28.22 -25.14
C ASN A 386 -49.96 28.44 -24.29
N ASN A 387 -49.78 28.52 -22.95
CA ASN A 387 -50.34 29.61 -22.14
C ASN A 387 -49.69 29.72 -20.75
N GLN A 388 -49.56 30.97 -20.32
CA GLN A 388 -49.09 31.47 -19.02
C GLN A 388 -50.21 31.45 -17.96
N ASP A 389 -49.76 31.58 -16.71
CA ASP A 389 -50.41 32.16 -15.51
C ASP A 389 -51.56 31.42 -14.80
N GLY A 390 -51.46 31.42 -13.47
CA GLY A 390 -52.63 31.51 -12.59
C GLY A 390 -52.79 30.44 -11.50
N ASP A 391 -52.09 30.63 -10.38
CA ASP A 391 -52.57 30.57 -9.00
C ASP A 391 -53.55 29.48 -8.50
N SER A 392 -53.10 28.89 -7.38
CA SER A 392 -53.84 28.71 -6.11
C SER A 392 -54.42 27.33 -5.73
N VAL A 393 -53.90 26.85 -4.59
CA VAL A 393 -54.65 26.49 -3.37
C VAL A 393 -54.92 25.00 -3.05
N THR A 394 -54.25 24.59 -1.95
CA THR A 394 -54.68 23.81 -0.76
C THR A 394 -54.31 22.35 -0.50
N ALA A 395 -53.82 22.22 0.75
CA ALA A 395 -53.89 21.13 1.74
C ALA A 395 -52.73 20.11 1.74
N GLY A 396 -52.02 19.87 2.84
CA GLY A 396 -52.12 20.40 4.20
C GLY A 396 -51.25 19.58 5.19
N ASN A 397 -50.71 20.29 6.21
CA ASN A 397 -50.47 19.97 7.64
C ASN A 397 -50.23 18.51 8.11
N GLY A 398 -49.45 18.23 9.15
CA GLY A 398 -48.87 19.05 10.25
C GLY A 398 -47.94 18.16 11.11
N GLY A 399 -46.96 18.71 11.82
CA GLY A 399 -47.05 19.13 13.25
C GLY A 399 -46.27 18.13 14.13
N GLY A 400 -45.47 18.48 15.14
CA GLY A 400 -45.24 19.78 15.77
C GLY A 400 -44.00 19.79 16.68
N VAL A 401 -43.68 21.02 17.10
CA VAL A 401 -42.60 21.50 17.99
C VAL A 401 -43.16 21.76 19.38
N LEU A 402 -42.34 21.67 20.45
CA LEU A 402 -42.29 22.49 21.70
C LEU A 402 -41.49 21.71 22.77
N MET A 403 -40.57 22.24 23.59
CA MET A 403 -40.50 23.52 24.31
C MET A 403 -39.05 23.86 24.72
N THR A 404 -38.77 25.15 24.87
CA THR A 404 -37.52 25.78 25.33
C THR A 404 -37.75 26.47 26.69
N LEU A 405 -36.64 26.79 27.40
CA LEU A 405 -36.45 27.80 28.48
C LEU A 405 -36.59 27.35 29.95
N PHE A 406 -35.50 27.50 30.71
CA PHE A 406 -35.40 28.43 31.85
C PHE A 406 -33.93 28.77 32.18
N GLN A 407 -33.62 30.07 32.24
CA GLN A 407 -32.51 30.67 32.98
C GLN A 407 -33.01 31.10 34.36
N SER A 408 -32.24 30.86 35.43
CA SER A 408 -32.20 31.72 36.64
C SER A 408 -31.00 31.30 37.51
N GLN A 409 -30.00 32.16 37.67
CA GLN A 409 -29.71 32.97 38.87
C GLN A 409 -28.81 32.28 39.92
N ASN A 410 -27.73 32.99 40.25
CA ASN A 410 -26.86 32.79 41.42
C ASN A 410 -27.66 32.82 42.73
N PRO A 411 -27.11 32.24 43.81
CA PRO A 411 -26.54 33.15 44.81
C PRO A 411 -25.17 32.73 45.33
N SER A 412 -24.41 33.77 45.66
CA SER A 412 -23.21 33.78 46.48
C SER A 412 -23.44 33.27 47.90
N THR A 413 -22.49 32.50 48.45
CA THR A 413 -22.11 32.58 49.87
C THR A 413 -20.65 32.16 50.09
N SER A 414 -19.88 33.16 50.52
CA SER A 414 -18.67 33.20 51.35
C SER A 414 -18.13 31.93 52.03
N GLY A 415 -16.78 31.82 52.01
CA GLY A 415 -15.99 31.72 53.25
C GLY A 415 -15.25 30.41 53.50
N ASN A 416 -13.95 30.34 53.17
CA ASN A 416 -12.88 30.49 54.17
C ASN A 416 -11.48 30.28 53.59
N SER A 417 -10.59 31.14 54.05
CA SER A 417 -9.16 31.18 53.77
C SER A 417 -8.44 29.98 54.38
N LEU A 418 -7.43 29.44 53.68
CA LEU A 418 -6.20 28.92 54.30
C LEU A 418 -5.02 29.06 53.32
N THR A 419 -3.89 29.40 53.93
CA THR A 419 -2.65 30.00 53.44
C THR A 419 -1.63 29.02 52.84
N ARG A 420 -0.78 29.52 51.91
CA ARG A 420 0.57 29.04 51.49
C ARG A 420 0.63 27.60 50.91
N SER A 421 1.44 27.26 49.91
CA SER A 421 2.80 27.67 49.59
C SER A 421 3.11 27.56 48.08
N SER A 422 4.15 28.27 47.66
CA SER A 422 4.89 28.11 46.40
C SER A 422 5.03 26.67 45.92
N MET A 423 4.64 26.40 44.66
CA MET A 423 5.14 25.24 43.91
C MET A 423 5.67 25.71 42.56
N GLU A 424 6.90 25.30 42.32
CA GLU A 424 7.69 25.49 41.11
C GLU A 424 6.99 24.93 39.87
N SER A 425 7.12 25.63 38.76
CA SER A 425 6.67 25.18 37.44
C SER A 425 7.52 24.00 36.94
N PRO A 426 6.94 22.86 36.50
CA PRO A 426 7.70 21.77 35.95
C PRO A 426 7.98 22.02 34.46
N THR A 427 9.21 22.39 34.14
CA THR A 427 9.76 22.22 32.78
C THR A 427 9.96 20.73 32.54
N GLY A 428 9.14 20.11 31.70
CA GLY A 428 9.34 18.71 31.29
C GLY A 428 10.69 18.51 30.58
N PRO A 429 11.38 17.37 30.77
CA PRO A 429 12.72 17.18 30.23
C PRO A 429 12.69 16.95 28.71
N LEU A 430 13.63 17.58 28.02
CA LEU A 430 14.04 17.25 26.65
C LEU A 430 14.51 15.78 26.59
N SER A 431 14.50 15.15 25.40
CA SER A 431 15.06 13.80 25.26
C SER A 431 16.54 13.79 25.69
N PRO A 432 17.07 12.68 26.26
CA PRO A 432 18.48 12.59 26.65
C PRO A 432 19.45 12.91 25.51
N LEU A 433 19.05 12.61 24.27
CA LEU A 433 19.79 12.98 23.06
C LEU A 433 19.73 14.49 22.78
N ALA A 434 18.58 15.15 22.95
CA ALA A 434 18.45 16.60 22.79
C ALA A 434 19.18 17.37 23.90
N GLN A 435 19.19 16.88 25.14
CA GLN A 435 20.00 17.44 26.24
C GLN A 435 21.50 17.22 26.00
N GLY A 436 21.89 16.02 25.57
CA GLY A 436 23.27 15.70 25.20
C GLY A 436 23.77 16.55 24.03
N LEU A 437 22.95 16.75 22.99
CA LEU A 437 23.26 17.60 21.85
C LEU A 437 23.30 19.09 22.21
N GLN A 438 22.43 19.56 23.10
CA GLN A 438 22.48 20.94 23.60
C GLN A 438 23.80 21.19 24.36
N HIS A 439 24.24 20.23 25.18
CA HIS A 439 25.53 20.29 25.87
C HIS A 439 26.72 20.20 24.89
N LEU A 440 26.64 19.30 23.88
CA LEU A 440 27.67 19.09 22.86
C LEU A 440 27.83 20.30 21.92
N LEU A 441 26.73 20.89 21.42
CA LEU A 441 26.74 22.06 20.54
C LEU A 441 27.24 23.34 21.23
N LEU A 442 27.19 23.37 22.56
CA LEU A 442 27.68 24.48 23.36
C LEU A 442 29.13 24.29 23.83
N SER A 443 29.69 23.07 23.81
CA SER A 443 31.04 22.81 24.28
C SER A 443 32.10 23.46 23.38
N ALA A 444 33.12 24.05 24.01
CA ALA A 444 34.24 24.67 23.30
C ALA A 444 35.04 23.61 22.51
N GLU A 445 35.12 22.38 23.02
CA GLU A 445 35.84 21.28 22.38
C GLU A 445 35.20 20.86 21.05
N LEU A 446 33.87 20.75 20.95
CA LEU A 446 33.21 20.37 19.69
C LEU A 446 33.31 21.48 18.64
N LYS A 447 33.24 22.76 19.05
CA LYS A 447 33.45 23.91 18.16
C LYS A 447 34.87 23.95 17.60
N ASN A 448 35.86 23.64 18.44
CA ASN A 448 37.26 23.56 18.03
C ASN A 448 37.51 22.33 17.15
N LEU A 449 36.88 21.19 17.43
CA LEU A 449 36.92 20.00 16.58
C LEU A 449 36.30 20.27 15.21
N LEU A 450 35.08 20.84 15.16
CA LEU A 450 34.42 21.19 13.90
C LEU A 450 35.27 22.16 13.10
N ARG A 451 35.82 23.22 13.72
CA ARG A 451 36.77 24.12 13.03
C ARG A 451 38.01 23.38 12.53
N SER A 452 38.59 22.49 13.32
CA SER A 452 39.78 21.72 12.93
C SER A 452 39.49 20.76 11.76
N LEU A 453 38.36 20.06 11.80
CA LEU A 453 37.89 19.15 10.75
C LEU A 453 37.56 19.88 9.45
N LEU A 454 36.91 21.05 9.56
CA LEU A 454 36.50 21.87 8.43
C LEU A 454 37.67 22.61 7.78
N ASN A 455 38.69 23.00 8.56
CA ASN A 455 39.87 23.72 8.04
C ASN A 455 40.94 22.80 7.44
N GLN A 456 40.83 21.47 7.59
CA GLN A 456 41.85 20.50 7.15
C GLN A 456 41.45 19.67 5.92
N THR A 457 40.28 19.91 5.30
CA THR A 457 39.85 19.13 4.13
C THR A 457 40.18 19.84 2.81
N VAL A 458 41.18 19.27 2.11
CA VAL A 458 41.60 19.48 0.70
C VAL A 458 42.26 20.84 0.36
N PRO A 459 43.47 20.84 -0.24
CA PRO A 459 44.10 22.07 -0.74
C PRO A 459 43.39 22.53 -2.03
N GLY A 460 42.40 23.39 -1.85
CA GLY A 460 41.69 24.09 -2.92
C GLY A 460 40.80 25.14 -2.29
N SER A 461 40.99 26.40 -2.65
CA SER A 461 40.40 27.60 -2.04
C SER A 461 38.88 27.65 -2.15
N TYR A 462 38.16 26.87 -1.36
CA TYR A 462 36.72 27.01 -1.17
C TYR A 462 36.34 26.61 0.24
N ILE A 463 35.72 27.56 0.94
CA ILE A 463 34.85 27.42 2.11
C ILE A 463 35.53 27.62 3.49
N ASP A 464 35.37 28.84 4.01
CA ASP A 464 35.46 29.15 5.44
C ASP A 464 34.11 28.77 6.09
N LEU A 465 33.96 27.51 6.52
CA LEU A 465 32.80 27.03 7.28
C LEU A 465 32.90 27.50 8.74
N SER A 466 32.89 28.82 8.96
CA SER A 466 32.66 29.33 10.31
C SER A 466 31.23 28.97 10.73
N ILE A 467 31.08 28.03 11.66
CA ILE A 467 29.84 27.87 12.43
C ILE A 467 29.81 29.07 13.39
N SER A 468 29.49 30.24 12.85
CA SER A 468 29.32 31.43 13.64
C SER A 468 28.09 31.21 14.53
N VAL A 469 28.28 31.28 15.85
CA VAL A 469 27.21 31.43 16.85
C VAL A 469 26.62 32.86 16.79
N VAL A 470 27.28 33.74 16.02
CA VAL A 470 26.93 35.15 15.73
C VAL A 470 25.47 35.37 15.32
N PRO A 471 24.81 34.50 14.51
CA PRO A 471 23.42 34.73 14.10
C PRO A 471 22.46 34.78 15.29
N PHE A 472 22.75 34.10 16.40
CA PHE A 472 21.81 34.07 17.54
C PHE A 472 21.94 35.29 18.45
N VAL A 473 23.15 35.70 18.84
CA VAL A 473 23.34 36.94 19.61
C VAL A 473 22.82 38.13 18.79
N TRP A 474 23.12 38.16 17.50
CA TRP A 474 22.66 39.21 16.60
C TRP A 474 21.14 39.21 16.36
N PHE A 475 20.51 38.03 16.22
CA PHE A 475 19.06 37.90 16.05
C PHE A 475 18.29 38.14 17.35
N GLN A 476 18.83 37.70 18.50
CA GLN A 476 18.32 37.99 19.84
C GLN A 476 18.37 39.50 20.10
N ASP A 477 19.53 40.15 19.86
CA ASP A 477 19.71 41.60 20.00
C ASP A 477 18.75 42.39 19.08
N ARG A 478 18.50 41.91 17.85
CA ARG A 478 17.56 42.55 16.89
C ARG A 478 16.09 42.30 17.22
N PHE A 479 15.74 41.11 17.73
CA PHE A 479 14.39 40.77 18.17
C PHE A 479 14.01 41.56 19.43
N ASP A 480 14.95 41.69 20.36
CA ASP A 480 14.83 42.49 21.57
C ASP A 480 14.85 44.00 21.26
N ALA A 481 15.49 44.43 20.17
CA ALA A 481 15.50 45.84 19.72
C ALA A 481 14.34 46.25 18.78
N ASN A 482 13.43 45.34 18.39
CA ASN A 482 12.36 45.64 17.43
C ASN A 482 11.18 46.38 18.11
N PRO A 483 10.79 47.60 17.69
CA PRO A 483 9.67 48.32 18.30
C PRO A 483 8.31 47.60 18.19
N LEU A 484 8.15 46.66 17.24
CA LEU A 484 6.96 45.82 17.12
C LEU A 484 6.90 44.67 18.15
N SER A 485 8.04 44.18 18.63
CA SER A 485 8.05 43.27 19.78
C SER A 485 7.55 44.04 21.00
N HIS A 486 8.08 45.24 21.25
CA HIS A 486 7.59 46.16 22.28
C HIS A 486 6.10 46.56 22.12
N SER A 487 5.56 46.71 20.91
CA SER A 487 4.14 47.05 20.72
C SER A 487 3.20 45.86 20.90
N ALA A 488 3.60 44.64 20.52
CA ALA A 488 2.90 43.40 20.88
C ALA A 488 2.92 43.18 22.41
N PHE A 489 3.98 43.65 23.08
CA PHE A 489 4.09 43.72 24.54
C PHE A 489 3.33 44.92 25.16
N SER A 490 3.02 45.99 24.41
CA SER A 490 2.19 47.10 24.93
C SER A 490 0.70 46.73 25.05
N LEU A 491 0.25 45.75 24.25
CA LEU A 491 -1.03 45.06 24.47
C LEU A 491 -1.04 44.25 25.79
N SER A 492 0.12 44.07 26.44
CA SER A 492 0.28 43.32 27.70
C SER A 492 0.09 44.15 28.96
N SER A 493 -0.24 45.44 28.89
CA SER A 493 -0.66 46.19 30.09
C SER A 493 -1.93 45.60 30.74
N HIS A 494 -2.65 44.73 30.02
CA HIS A 494 -3.81 43.96 30.51
C HIS A 494 -3.60 42.44 30.59
N ILE A 495 -2.40 41.92 30.29
CA ILE A 495 -2.09 40.50 30.36
C ILE A 495 -1.11 40.26 31.51
N THR A 496 -1.45 39.37 32.45
CA THR A 496 -0.62 39.04 33.61
C THR A 496 0.79 38.62 33.16
N SER A 497 1.83 39.07 33.88
CA SER A 497 3.25 38.81 33.59
C SER A 497 3.59 37.33 33.33
N GLY A 498 2.79 36.40 33.87
CA GLY A 498 2.91 34.97 33.62
C GLY A 498 2.64 34.55 32.17
N LEU A 499 1.70 35.18 31.46
CA LEU A 499 1.38 34.87 30.06
C LEU A 499 2.47 35.36 29.11
N ALA A 500 3.06 36.52 29.39
CA ALA A 500 4.21 37.05 28.67
C ALA A 500 5.45 36.14 28.82
N SER A 501 5.74 35.69 30.05
CA SER A 501 6.82 34.74 30.32
C SER A 501 6.58 33.37 29.66
N ALA A 502 5.34 32.87 29.68
CA ALA A 502 4.98 31.62 28.99
C ALA A 502 5.13 31.72 27.46
N ALA A 503 4.73 32.84 26.87
CA ALA A 503 4.92 33.10 25.43
C ALA A 503 6.41 33.17 25.06
N HIS A 504 7.22 33.87 25.86
CA HIS A 504 8.67 33.95 25.69
C HIS A 504 9.32 32.56 25.72
N ASN A 505 9.00 31.75 26.74
CA ASN A 505 9.49 30.38 26.86
C ASN A 505 9.05 29.50 25.69
N MET A 506 7.84 29.69 25.17
CA MET A 506 7.36 28.93 24.01
C MET A 506 8.12 29.27 22.73
N VAL A 507 8.41 30.55 22.48
CA VAL A 507 9.18 31.00 21.32
C VAL A 507 10.62 30.52 21.42
N HIS A 508 11.25 30.72 22.57
CA HIS A 508 12.62 30.28 22.82
C HIS A 508 12.77 28.76 22.62
N ASN A 509 11.83 27.96 23.15
CA ASN A 509 11.83 26.52 22.93
C ASN A 509 11.71 26.11 21.45
N LYS A 510 10.92 26.83 20.64
CA LYS A 510 10.81 26.54 19.20
C LYS A 510 12.09 26.89 18.45
N LEU A 511 12.74 27.99 18.81
CA LEU A 511 14.03 28.39 18.23
C LEU A 511 15.13 27.38 18.57
N HIS A 512 15.25 26.95 19.82
CA HIS A 512 16.19 25.90 20.22
C HIS A 512 15.99 24.59 19.46
N ARG A 513 14.74 24.18 19.28
CA ARG A 513 14.38 23.00 18.48
C ARG A 513 14.81 23.14 17.02
N ALA A 514 14.52 24.28 16.40
CA ALA A 514 14.91 24.55 15.03
C ALA A 514 16.45 24.55 14.87
N GLN A 515 17.18 25.14 15.83
CA GLN A 515 18.65 25.12 15.85
C GLN A 515 19.19 23.70 15.95
N ALA A 516 18.65 22.87 16.84
CA ALA A 516 19.07 21.49 16.98
C ALA A 516 18.83 20.70 15.67
N MET A 517 17.66 20.85 15.05
CA MET A 517 17.34 20.20 13.77
C MET A 517 18.26 20.67 12.64
N PHE A 518 18.53 21.97 12.57
CA PHE A 518 19.39 22.55 11.55
C PHE A 518 20.85 22.12 11.71
N ALA A 519 21.38 22.18 12.93
CA ALA A 519 22.73 21.73 13.24
C ALA A 519 22.90 20.25 12.89
N HIS A 520 21.93 19.41 13.25
CA HIS A 520 21.93 18.00 12.92
C HIS A 520 21.92 17.76 11.41
N TRP A 521 21.06 18.45 10.67
CA TRP A 521 21.04 18.38 9.21
C TRP A 521 22.37 18.79 8.59
N ARG A 522 23.00 19.87 9.06
CA ARG A 522 24.31 20.33 8.56
C ARG A 522 25.41 19.32 8.80
N LEU A 523 25.43 18.73 10.00
CA LEU A 523 26.35 17.64 10.35
C LEU A 523 26.13 16.42 9.44
N TRP A 524 24.88 16.08 9.16
CA TRP A 524 24.51 15.01 8.24
C TRP A 524 24.93 15.28 6.80
N VAL A 525 24.70 16.49 6.28
CA VAL A 525 25.16 16.89 4.94
C VAL A 525 26.68 16.81 4.86
N TRP A 526 27.40 17.35 5.86
CA TRP A 526 28.85 17.23 5.92
C TRP A 526 29.31 15.76 5.85
N PHE A 527 28.66 14.89 6.63
CA PHE A 527 28.99 13.48 6.68
C PHE A 527 28.74 12.76 5.36
N ILE A 528 27.55 12.92 4.76
CA ILE A 528 27.13 12.18 3.56
C ILE A 528 27.76 12.76 2.28
N VAL A 529 27.79 14.09 2.16
CA VAL A 529 28.20 14.75 0.90
C VAL A 529 29.71 14.92 0.81
N TYR A 530 30.41 15.08 1.93
CA TYR A 530 31.84 15.39 1.92
C TYR A 530 32.69 14.28 2.54
N LEU A 531 32.34 13.81 3.74
CA LEU A 531 33.18 12.84 4.45
C LEU A 531 33.14 11.44 3.81
N GLU A 532 31.97 10.90 3.48
CA GLU A 532 31.87 9.55 2.89
C GLU A 532 32.59 9.45 1.53
N PRO A 533 32.43 10.39 0.57
CA PRO A 533 33.21 10.37 -0.67
C PRO A 533 34.71 10.52 -0.45
N ALA A 534 35.14 11.41 0.46
CA ALA A 534 36.56 11.57 0.79
C ALA A 534 37.14 10.29 1.43
N LEU A 535 36.36 9.62 2.28
CA LEU A 535 36.71 8.35 2.87
C LEU A 535 36.83 7.25 1.81
N ASP A 536 35.96 7.24 0.81
CA ASP A 536 36.02 6.30 -0.31
C ASP A 536 37.25 6.51 -1.18
N GLU A 537 37.59 7.76 -1.48
CA GLU A 537 38.82 8.10 -2.21
C GLU A 537 40.05 7.61 -1.43
N GLU A 538 40.13 7.88 -0.12
CA GLU A 538 41.24 7.43 0.72
C GLU A 538 41.31 5.91 0.85
N ILE A 539 40.17 5.20 0.94
CA ILE A 539 40.15 3.72 0.97
C ILE A 539 40.63 3.14 -0.37
N LEU A 540 40.21 3.73 -1.49
CA LEU A 540 40.67 3.31 -2.82
C LEU A 540 42.17 3.56 -2.99
N MET A 541 42.68 4.70 -2.52
CA MET A 541 44.11 5.00 -2.53
C MET A 541 44.92 4.05 -1.65
N ALA A 542 44.45 3.76 -0.43
CA ALA A 542 45.11 2.84 0.50
C ALA A 542 45.10 1.38 0.01
N SER A 543 44.13 1.02 -0.84
CA SER A 543 44.00 -0.34 -1.41
C SER A 543 44.85 -0.56 -2.67
N SER A 544 45.43 0.48 -3.26
CA SER A 544 46.22 0.38 -4.49
C SER A 544 47.71 0.12 -4.19
N PRO A 545 48.27 -1.07 -4.54
CA PRO A 545 49.64 -1.46 -4.19
C PRO A 545 50.75 -0.68 -4.94
N HIS A 546 50.42 0.25 -5.84
CA HIS A 546 51.40 0.90 -6.73
C HIS A 546 51.45 2.43 -6.63
N THR A 547 50.67 3.04 -5.73
CA THR A 547 50.68 4.49 -5.54
C THR A 547 51.84 4.89 -4.61
N ARG A 548 53.00 5.24 -5.16
CA ARG A 548 54.14 5.79 -4.39
C ARG A 548 53.68 7.07 -3.67
N MET A 549 53.75 7.02 -2.34
CA MET A 549 53.20 8.00 -1.41
C MET A 549 53.70 9.42 -1.65
N SER A 550 52.77 10.31 -2.00
CA SER A 550 52.88 11.74 -1.65
C SER A 550 52.80 11.89 -0.11
N PRO A 551 53.26 13.01 0.48
CA PRO A 551 53.17 13.23 1.93
C PRO A 551 51.71 13.08 2.42
N PRO A 552 51.52 12.64 3.68
CA PRO A 552 50.21 12.29 4.21
C PRO A 552 49.22 13.46 4.09
N ARG A 553 48.05 13.20 3.53
CA ARG A 553 47.00 14.18 3.23
C ARG A 553 46.16 14.58 4.44
N GLY A 554 46.34 13.94 5.60
CA GLY A 554 45.70 14.37 6.85
C GLY A 554 45.28 13.22 7.77
N TRP A 555 44.46 13.54 8.77
CA TRP A 555 43.97 12.60 9.77
C TRP A 555 43.08 11.47 9.18
N LEU A 556 42.40 11.73 8.05
CA LEU A 556 41.50 10.75 7.41
C LEU A 556 42.29 9.57 6.83
N GLU A 557 43.44 9.84 6.22
CA GLU A 557 44.36 8.81 5.73
C GLU A 557 44.93 7.99 6.89
N ASP A 558 45.31 8.65 8.00
CA ASP A 558 45.81 8.00 9.21
C ASP A 558 44.74 7.04 9.79
N LEU A 559 43.47 7.47 9.80
CA LEU A 559 42.33 6.64 10.21
C LEU A 559 42.13 5.43 9.29
N VAL A 560 42.05 5.63 7.98
CA VAL A 560 41.84 4.55 6.99
C VAL A 560 42.96 3.52 7.08
N LYS A 561 44.22 3.96 7.17
CA LYS A 561 45.37 3.06 7.31
C LYS A 561 45.34 2.26 8.59
N TYR A 562 44.96 2.89 9.71
CA TYR A 562 44.84 2.18 10.98
C TYR A 562 43.77 1.09 10.91
N VAL A 563 42.58 1.44 10.40
CA VAL A 563 41.45 0.52 10.27
C VAL A 563 41.77 -0.63 9.31
N ALA A 564 42.37 -0.32 8.15
CA ALA A 564 42.79 -1.33 7.18
C ALA A 564 43.84 -2.28 7.76
N ARG A 565 44.82 -1.77 8.52
CA ARG A 565 45.85 -2.59 9.18
C ARG A 565 45.25 -3.53 10.21
N HIS A 566 44.31 -3.06 11.02
CA HIS A 566 43.63 -3.88 12.02
C HIS A 566 42.77 -4.98 11.38
N ILE A 567 42.02 -4.66 10.33
CA ILE A 567 41.22 -5.66 9.59
C ILE A 567 42.16 -6.70 8.96
N GLY A 568 43.29 -6.27 8.40
CA GLY A 568 44.29 -7.16 7.79
C GLY A 568 45.10 -8.00 8.78
N SER A 569 45.27 -7.57 10.03
CA SER A 569 46.00 -8.34 11.05
C SER A 569 45.21 -9.54 11.60
N GLY A 570 43.89 -9.56 11.41
CA GLY A 570 43.01 -10.61 11.93
C GLY A 570 42.79 -10.55 13.45
N GLU A 571 43.24 -9.50 14.12
CA GLU A 571 43.00 -9.29 15.55
C GLU A 571 41.50 -9.10 15.84
N LYS A 572 40.99 -9.75 16.89
CA LYS A 572 39.56 -9.73 17.21
C LYS A 572 39.07 -8.35 17.67
N ALA A 573 39.92 -7.56 18.33
CA ALA A 573 39.61 -6.22 18.78
C ALA A 573 40.87 -5.37 18.96
N CYS A 574 40.75 -4.06 18.74
CA CYS A 574 41.80 -3.07 18.98
C CYS A 574 41.17 -1.76 19.49
N GLN A 575 41.91 -1.01 20.31
CA GLN A 575 41.51 0.32 20.77
C GLN A 575 42.09 1.37 19.83
N LEU A 576 41.20 2.11 19.16
CA LEU A 576 41.54 3.23 18.32
C LEU A 576 41.40 4.52 19.15
N THR A 577 42.52 5.19 19.41
CA THR A 577 42.50 6.43 20.20
C THR A 577 42.36 7.66 19.27
N ALA A 578 41.50 8.61 19.65
CA ALA A 578 41.35 9.84 18.88
C ALA A 578 42.65 10.66 18.89
N ALA A 579 43.39 10.65 20.01
CA ALA A 579 44.64 11.37 20.15
C ALA A 579 45.70 10.91 19.15
N GLU A 580 45.76 9.61 18.81
CA GLU A 580 46.68 9.10 17.78
C GLU A 580 46.30 9.59 16.38
N ILE A 581 45.01 9.52 16.02
CA ILE A 581 44.52 9.92 14.69
C ILE A 581 44.62 11.43 14.48
N PHE A 582 44.31 12.22 15.50
CA PHE A 582 44.32 13.68 15.45
C PHE A 582 45.62 14.31 15.99
N LYS A 583 46.67 13.52 16.20
CA LYS A 583 48.01 13.99 16.65
C LYS A 583 47.95 14.88 17.90
N GLY A 584 47.12 14.47 18.87
CA GLY A 584 46.91 15.14 20.15
C GLY A 584 46.02 16.39 20.11
N SER A 585 45.55 16.82 18.92
CA SER A 585 44.68 18.01 18.80
C SER A 585 43.24 17.77 19.26
N PHE A 586 42.85 16.52 19.51
CA PHE A 586 41.52 16.15 19.94
C PHE A 586 41.56 15.03 20.99
N GLN A 587 40.90 15.26 22.12
CA GLN A 587 40.74 14.26 23.19
C GLN A 587 39.30 13.72 23.14
N ALA A 588 39.17 12.42 22.90
CA ALA A 588 37.90 11.69 22.99
C ALA A 588 38.15 10.29 23.55
N PRO A 589 37.11 9.61 24.07
CA PRO A 589 37.24 8.24 24.53
C PRO A 589 37.73 7.29 23.43
N ASP A 590 38.42 6.24 23.84
CA ASP A 590 38.93 5.21 22.92
C ASP A 590 37.77 4.46 22.26
N PHE A 591 37.86 4.28 20.94
CA PHE A 591 36.90 3.52 20.16
C PHE A 591 37.36 2.08 20.03
N THR A 592 36.61 1.14 20.62
CA THR A 592 36.91 -0.29 20.49
C THR A 592 36.43 -0.82 19.14
N MET A 593 37.36 -1.01 18.21
CA MET A 593 37.12 -1.71 16.96
C MET A 593 37.02 -3.21 17.21
N ARG A 594 36.08 -3.87 16.53
CA ARG A 594 35.91 -5.33 16.56
C ARG A 594 35.94 -5.88 15.14
N SER A 595 36.80 -6.84 14.89
CA SER A 595 36.86 -7.58 13.63
C SER A 595 35.98 -8.82 13.73
N HIS A 596 35.09 -9.00 12.75
CA HIS A 596 34.37 -10.25 12.57
C HIS A 596 35.22 -11.15 11.65
N THR A 597 35.64 -12.31 12.16
CA THR A 597 36.37 -13.45 11.52
C THR A 597 36.78 -13.31 10.04
N SER A 598 38.08 -13.54 9.78
CA SER A 598 38.78 -13.64 8.47
C SER A 598 37.88 -13.57 7.22
N LEU A 599 37.68 -12.36 6.71
CA LEU A 599 37.04 -12.12 5.42
C LEU A 599 38.10 -12.22 4.32
N ASP A 600 38.10 -13.32 3.56
CA ASP A 600 39.16 -13.65 2.59
C ASP A 600 38.89 -13.12 1.16
N LEU A 601 38.14 -12.02 1.03
CA LEU A 601 37.78 -11.45 -0.28
C LEU A 601 37.92 -9.92 -0.29
N HIS A 602 38.81 -9.42 -1.15
CA HIS A 602 39.06 -7.99 -1.39
C HIS A 602 37.77 -7.17 -1.62
N ALA A 603 36.75 -7.77 -2.24
CA ALA A 603 35.46 -7.12 -2.50
C ALA A 603 34.64 -6.81 -1.23
N VAL A 604 34.90 -7.50 -0.11
CA VAL A 604 34.15 -7.31 1.16
C VAL A 604 34.90 -6.39 2.14
N ILE A 605 36.19 -6.14 1.91
CA ILE A 605 37.05 -5.35 2.82
C ILE A 605 36.71 -3.86 2.76
N VAL A 606 36.50 -3.29 1.57
CA VAL A 606 36.24 -1.85 1.39
C VAL A 606 34.99 -1.37 2.16
N PRO A 607 33.82 -2.02 2.06
CA PRO A 607 32.66 -1.65 2.87
C PRO A 607 32.90 -1.78 4.37
N HIS A 608 33.73 -2.73 4.80
CA HIS A 608 34.02 -2.95 6.22
C HIS A 608 34.94 -1.85 6.78
N ILE A 609 35.99 -1.47 6.04
CA ILE A 609 36.84 -0.32 6.40
C ILE A 609 36.00 0.95 6.49
N ARG A 610 35.17 1.21 5.49
CA ARG A 610 34.25 2.36 5.47
C ARG A 610 33.38 2.39 6.72
N THR A 611 32.75 1.27 7.04
CA THR A 611 31.85 1.15 8.20
C THR A 611 32.58 1.40 9.51
N GLN A 612 33.78 0.83 9.72
CA GLN A 612 34.53 1.02 10.96
C GLN A 612 35.05 2.46 11.12
N CYS A 613 35.47 3.12 10.03
CA CYS A 613 35.86 4.53 10.06
C CYS A 613 34.68 5.43 10.43
N ILE A 614 33.52 5.20 9.81
CA ILE A 614 32.27 5.91 10.13
C ILE A 614 31.88 5.68 11.59
N ASP A 615 32.02 4.45 12.09
CA ASP A 615 31.71 4.09 13.46
C ASP A 615 32.60 4.83 14.46
N ALA A 616 33.91 4.93 14.19
CA ALA A 616 34.84 5.67 15.03
C ALA A 616 34.50 7.17 15.07
N ILE A 617 34.29 7.79 13.90
CA ILE A 617 33.98 9.22 13.80
C ILE A 617 32.65 9.54 14.50
N THR A 618 31.60 8.74 14.27
CA THR A 618 30.30 8.95 14.91
C THR A 618 30.36 8.73 16.43
N PHE A 619 31.18 7.79 16.90
CA PHE A 619 31.43 7.59 18.33
C PHE A 619 32.12 8.81 18.95
N TRP A 620 33.19 9.31 18.33
CA TRP A 620 33.94 10.47 18.80
C TRP A 620 33.14 11.78 18.78
N LEU A 621 32.19 11.92 17.87
CA LEU A 621 31.27 13.05 17.81
C LEU A 621 30.09 12.93 18.81
N GLY A 622 30.01 11.84 19.57
CA GLY A 622 28.98 11.64 20.58
C GLY A 622 27.62 11.20 20.04
N PHE A 623 27.53 10.73 18.79
CA PHE A 623 26.28 10.21 18.20
C PHE A 623 25.92 8.79 18.65
N GLY A 624 26.68 8.22 19.60
CA GLY A 624 26.34 7.03 20.37
C GLY A 624 26.50 5.68 19.65
N THR A 625 25.89 4.64 20.24
CA THR A 625 25.98 3.22 19.83
C THR A 625 25.35 2.93 18.45
N ARG A 626 25.53 1.70 17.92
CA ARG A 626 24.93 1.24 16.64
C ARG A 626 23.45 1.61 16.46
N ARG A 627 22.66 1.65 17.53
CA ARG A 627 21.24 1.98 17.48
C ARG A 627 20.97 3.49 17.36
N SER A 628 21.76 4.34 18.00
CA SER A 628 21.63 5.80 17.81
C SER A 628 22.16 6.26 16.45
N ARG A 629 22.97 5.41 15.78
CA ARG A 629 23.46 5.63 14.41
C ARG A 629 22.39 5.66 13.34
N SER A 630 21.47 4.70 13.35
CA SER A 630 20.33 4.70 12.42
C SER A 630 19.43 5.92 12.66
N VAL A 631 19.21 6.26 13.93
CA VAL A 631 18.36 7.39 14.31
C VAL A 631 18.96 8.71 13.84
N TRP A 632 20.23 9.00 14.09
CA TRP A 632 20.81 10.30 13.69
C TRP A 632 20.82 10.49 12.17
N ARG A 633 21.17 9.45 11.40
CA ARG A 633 21.13 9.51 9.93
C ARG A 633 19.73 9.76 9.42
N LEU A 634 18.75 9.08 10.02
CA LEU A 634 17.35 9.26 9.67
C LEU A 634 16.89 10.69 10.02
N GLN A 635 17.25 11.21 11.19
CA GLN A 635 16.96 12.59 11.61
C GLN A 635 17.51 13.63 10.62
N GLY A 636 18.79 13.50 10.23
CA GLY A 636 19.41 14.37 9.24
C GLY A 636 18.71 14.29 7.88
N ALA A 637 18.39 13.08 7.43
CA ALA A 637 17.70 12.87 6.16
C ALA A 637 16.26 13.40 6.15
N VAL A 638 15.51 13.22 7.25
CA VAL A 638 14.16 13.81 7.45
C VAL A 638 14.21 15.32 7.25
N ILE A 639 15.16 15.99 7.90
CA ILE A 639 15.29 17.45 7.78
C ILE A 639 15.73 17.87 6.39
N GLY A 640 16.64 17.13 5.75
CA GLY A 640 17.05 17.39 4.37
C GLY A 640 15.88 17.30 3.39
N ALA A 641 15.03 16.30 3.56
CA ALA A 641 13.84 16.13 2.73
C ALA A 641 12.80 17.24 2.99
N ILE A 642 12.62 17.64 4.25
CA ILE A 642 11.80 18.81 4.62
C ILE A 642 12.33 20.09 3.96
N PHE A 643 13.65 20.34 3.97
CA PHE A 643 14.21 21.51 3.30
C PHE A 643 13.99 21.49 1.78
N ASN A 644 14.16 20.33 1.15
CA ASN A 644 13.90 20.16 -0.28
C ASN A 644 12.44 20.46 -0.65
N VAL A 645 11.49 20.01 0.18
CA VAL A 645 10.05 20.17 -0.07
C VAL A 645 9.56 21.59 0.22
N PHE A 646 9.97 22.17 1.34
CA PHE A 646 9.36 23.40 1.85
C PHE A 646 10.14 24.67 1.49
N GLN A 647 11.39 24.54 1.02
CA GLN A 647 12.29 25.64 0.60
C GLN A 647 12.47 26.79 1.62
N GLY A 648 11.96 26.65 2.85
CA GLY A 648 11.97 27.68 3.88
C GLY A 648 12.25 27.13 5.27
N SER A 649 13.12 27.79 6.03
CA SER A 649 13.53 27.37 7.37
C SER A 649 12.47 27.55 8.45
N GLY A 650 11.44 28.37 8.20
CA GLY A 650 10.30 28.55 9.11
C GLY A 650 9.56 27.24 9.42
N VAL A 651 9.64 26.24 8.52
CA VAL A 651 9.05 24.92 8.72
C VAL A 651 9.64 24.19 9.94
N LEU A 652 10.88 24.48 10.33
CA LEU A 652 11.53 23.91 11.52
C LEU A 652 10.90 24.39 12.84
N LEU A 653 10.13 25.48 12.82
CA LEU A 653 9.39 25.93 14.01
C LEU A 653 8.11 25.11 14.23
N SER A 654 7.74 24.25 13.28
CA SER A 654 6.54 23.40 13.36
C SER A 654 6.70 22.31 14.43
N PRO A 655 5.75 22.20 15.38
CA PRO A 655 5.70 21.08 16.33
C PRO A 655 5.59 19.71 15.65
N THR A 656 5.03 19.66 14.44
CA THR A 656 4.91 18.43 13.65
C THR A 656 6.25 18.02 13.06
N VAL A 657 7.02 18.97 12.54
CA VAL A 657 8.40 18.72 12.07
C VAL A 657 9.30 18.32 13.23
N TRP A 658 9.21 19.00 14.37
CA TRP A 658 9.96 18.60 15.57
C TRP A 658 9.60 17.17 16.02
N ARG A 659 8.32 16.78 15.94
CA ARG A 659 7.90 15.39 16.24
C ARG A 659 8.47 14.38 15.24
N ALA A 660 8.43 14.69 13.95
CA ALA A 660 9.03 13.84 12.91
C ALA A 660 10.55 13.71 13.11
N TYR A 661 11.24 14.80 13.46
CA TYR A 661 12.65 14.76 13.82
C TYR A 661 12.92 14.00 15.12
N SER A 662 12.11 14.17 16.16
CA SER A 662 12.37 13.53 17.45
C SER A 662 12.08 12.03 17.44
N TRP A 663 11.20 11.59 16.55
CA TRP A 663 10.72 10.21 16.43
C TRP A 663 10.69 9.79 14.96
N PRO A 664 11.84 9.83 14.27
CA PRO A 664 11.88 9.66 12.82
C PRO A 664 11.45 8.25 12.43
N GLU A 665 11.67 7.26 13.30
CA GLU A 665 11.25 5.88 13.08
C GLU A 665 9.71 5.77 13.03
N SER A 666 9.00 6.37 13.98
CA SER A 666 7.53 6.35 14.02
C SER A 666 6.87 7.08 12.84
N PHE A 667 7.64 7.91 12.14
CA PHE A 667 7.18 8.77 11.06
C PHE A 667 7.60 8.25 9.66
N ALA A 668 8.80 7.68 9.53
CA ALA A 668 9.34 7.10 8.30
C ALA A 668 8.94 5.63 8.09
N PHE A 669 8.55 4.91 9.15
CA PHE A 669 8.19 3.48 9.06
C PHE A 669 6.68 3.25 9.28
N PRO A 670 5.81 3.49 8.27
CA PRO A 670 4.42 3.03 8.34
C PRO A 670 4.35 1.48 8.40
N PRO A 671 3.27 0.88 8.91
CA PRO A 671 3.23 -0.53 9.38
C PRO A 671 3.54 -1.64 8.37
N ASN A 672 3.79 -1.30 7.10
CA ASN A 672 4.06 -2.23 6.01
C ASN A 672 5.39 -1.94 5.28
N SER A 673 6.29 -1.11 5.83
CA SER A 673 7.48 -0.60 5.13
C SER A 673 8.78 -1.37 5.40
N ASN A 674 8.75 -2.53 6.07
CA ASN A 674 9.98 -3.27 6.42
C ASN A 674 10.78 -3.75 5.20
N ASN A 675 10.18 -3.71 4.00
CA ASN A 675 10.83 -4.04 2.73
C ASN A 675 11.21 -2.80 1.90
N LEU A 676 10.94 -1.60 2.39
CA LEU A 676 11.29 -0.36 1.68
C LEU A 676 12.74 0.01 1.95
N SER A 677 13.43 0.53 0.94
CA SER A 677 14.76 1.10 1.12
C SER A 677 14.68 2.30 2.08
N SER A 678 15.82 2.68 2.68
CA SER A 678 15.90 3.89 3.50
C SER A 678 15.46 5.16 2.76
N GLU A 679 15.60 5.20 1.42
CA GLU A 679 15.15 6.31 0.59
C GLU A 679 13.62 6.35 0.44
N ASP A 680 12.99 5.22 0.13
CA ASP A 680 11.53 5.12 -0.01
C ASP A 680 10.78 5.46 1.30
N GLN A 681 11.42 5.20 2.44
CA GLN A 681 10.90 5.53 3.77
C GLN A 681 10.90 7.05 4.02
N ILE A 682 11.91 7.77 3.53
CA ILE A 682 12.00 9.23 3.61
C ILE A 682 10.97 9.90 2.70
N ASP A 683 10.72 9.34 1.53
CA ASP A 683 9.73 9.88 0.57
C ASP A 683 8.29 9.74 1.11
N ASN A 684 7.96 8.60 1.72
CA ASN A 684 6.66 8.41 2.40
C ASN A 684 6.44 9.38 3.57
N LEU A 685 7.51 9.73 4.28
CA LEU A 685 7.46 10.74 5.34
C LEU A 685 7.17 12.13 4.76
N CYS A 686 7.82 12.50 3.65
CA CYS A 686 7.59 13.77 2.98
C CYS A 686 6.15 13.92 2.51
N GLU A 687 5.58 12.89 1.90
CA GLU A 687 4.17 12.87 1.48
C GLU A 687 3.23 13.02 2.69
N SER A 688 3.52 12.31 3.79
CA SER A 688 2.75 12.39 5.04
C SER A 688 2.79 13.78 5.68
N LEU A 689 3.94 14.45 5.66
CA LEU A 689 4.10 15.82 6.16
C LEU A 689 3.37 16.84 5.26
N CYS A 690 3.44 16.69 3.94
CA CYS A 690 2.71 17.51 2.98
C CYS A 690 1.19 17.41 3.15
N MET A 691 0.68 16.20 3.31
CA MET A 691 -0.76 15.95 3.49
C MET A 691 -1.30 16.47 4.83
N ARG A 692 -0.48 16.45 5.89
CA ARG A 692 -0.86 17.01 7.20
C ARG A 692 -0.81 18.53 7.23
N ARG A 693 0.12 19.17 6.50
CA ARG A 693 0.15 20.64 6.33
C ARG A 693 -1.17 21.18 5.76
N ARG A 694 -1.76 20.47 4.78
CA ARG A 694 -3.05 20.84 4.17
C ARG A 694 -4.24 20.78 5.14
N LYS A 695 -4.10 20.13 6.29
CA LYS A 695 -5.20 19.85 7.24
C LYS A 695 -5.06 20.53 8.60
N ASP A 696 -3.99 21.30 8.86
CA ASP A 696 -3.77 21.93 10.17
C ASP A 696 -4.23 23.40 10.18
N PRO A 697 -5.40 23.72 10.75
CA PRO A 697 -5.97 25.08 10.74
C PRO A 697 -5.18 26.07 11.60
N LEU A 698 -4.32 25.59 12.50
CA LEU A 698 -3.54 26.42 13.42
C LEU A 698 -2.30 27.07 12.78
N ILE A 699 -2.04 26.77 11.50
CA ILE A 699 -0.85 27.25 10.76
C ILE A 699 -1.10 28.60 10.05
N SER A 700 -2.32 29.17 10.02
CA SER A 700 -2.60 30.25 9.07
C SER A 700 -2.42 31.72 9.54
N PRO A 701 -2.72 32.17 10.78
CA PRO A 701 -2.61 33.61 11.09
C PRO A 701 -1.33 34.02 11.85
N ILE A 702 -0.99 33.34 12.95
CA ILE A 702 0.19 33.67 13.77
C ILE A 702 1.48 33.33 13.02
N PHE A 703 1.46 32.25 12.23
CA PHE A 703 2.58 31.86 11.37
C PHE A 703 2.72 32.73 10.13
N ALA A 704 1.65 33.31 9.56
CA ALA A 704 1.80 34.29 8.47
C ALA A 704 2.48 35.59 8.95
N HIS A 705 2.22 36.00 10.19
CA HIS A 705 2.90 37.14 10.81
C HIS A 705 4.36 36.80 11.20
N PHE A 706 4.61 35.58 11.68
CA PHE A 706 5.96 35.10 11.97
C PHE A 706 6.79 34.86 10.69
N ASP A 707 6.18 34.30 9.64
CA ASP A 707 6.75 34.20 8.29
C ASP A 707 7.00 35.58 7.72
N SER A 708 6.14 36.58 7.96
CA SER A 708 6.41 37.96 7.55
C SER A 708 7.67 38.54 8.22
N ILE A 709 7.87 38.30 9.51
CA ILE A 709 9.08 38.75 10.25
C ILE A 709 10.32 37.96 9.79
N VAL A 710 10.18 36.64 9.59
CA VAL A 710 11.23 35.76 9.10
C VAL A 710 11.58 36.08 7.65
N GLN A 711 10.62 36.39 6.78
CA GLN A 711 10.81 36.84 5.39
C GLN A 711 11.43 38.24 5.30
N LEU A 712 11.14 39.15 6.25
CA LEU A 712 11.77 40.48 6.30
C LEU A 712 13.28 40.41 6.58
N HIS A 713 13.72 39.39 7.33
CA HIS A 713 15.12 39.19 7.73
C HIS A 713 15.80 38.01 6.99
N LEU A 714 15.06 37.30 6.14
CA LEU A 714 15.54 36.15 5.37
C LEU A 714 16.59 36.50 4.32
N PRO A 715 16.53 37.64 3.60
CA PRO A 715 17.56 37.99 2.63
C PRO A 715 18.95 38.09 3.27
N GLU A 716 19.04 38.52 4.53
CA GLU A 716 20.31 38.63 5.28
C GLU A 716 20.80 37.24 5.75
N LEU A 717 19.89 36.35 6.14
CA LEU A 717 20.18 34.95 6.48
C LEU A 717 20.55 34.12 5.25
N HIS A 718 19.88 34.34 4.12
CA HIS A 718 20.12 33.68 2.83
C HIS A 718 21.41 34.20 2.17
N SER A 719 21.72 35.50 2.31
CA SER A 719 23.01 36.07 1.93
C SER A 719 24.14 35.54 2.81
N SER A 720 23.93 35.45 4.12
CA SER A 720 24.88 34.78 5.03
C SER A 720 25.04 33.29 4.73
N PHE A 721 23.97 32.63 4.25
CA PHE A 721 23.97 31.23 3.82
C PHE A 721 24.78 31.02 2.54
N TYR A 722 24.58 31.87 1.52
CA TYR A 722 25.32 31.84 0.25
C TYR A 722 26.79 32.23 0.43
N VAL A 723 27.06 33.24 1.27
CA VAL A 723 28.42 33.73 1.61
C VAL A 723 29.19 32.69 2.43
N ALA A 724 28.55 31.92 3.32
CA ALA A 724 29.22 30.91 4.15
C ALA A 724 29.48 29.57 3.44
N THR A 725 28.75 29.23 2.37
CA THR A 725 28.93 27.94 1.66
C THR A 725 29.55 28.08 0.28
N GLY A 726 29.59 29.28 -0.31
CA GLY A 726 30.19 29.52 -1.63
C GLY A 726 29.58 28.71 -2.79
N GLN A 727 28.47 28.00 -2.55
CA GLN A 727 27.83 27.07 -3.46
C GLN A 727 26.31 27.29 -3.38
N PRO A 728 25.59 27.38 -4.52
CA PRO A 728 24.13 27.26 -4.52
C PRO A 728 23.75 25.91 -3.91
N LEU A 729 22.62 25.85 -3.21
CA LEU A 729 22.08 24.60 -2.66
C LEU A 729 22.10 23.52 -3.75
N VAL A 730 22.92 22.50 -3.56
CA VAL A 730 22.88 21.29 -4.38
C VAL A 730 21.56 20.60 -4.03
N HIS A 731 20.51 20.97 -4.75
CA HIS A 731 19.26 20.23 -4.70
C HIS A 731 19.57 18.82 -5.18
N GLY A 732 19.47 17.83 -4.30
CA GLY A 732 19.44 16.44 -4.74
C GLY A 732 18.37 16.28 -5.84
N PRO A 733 18.58 15.39 -6.82
CA PRO A 733 17.63 15.23 -7.92
C PRO A 733 16.23 15.04 -7.35
N SER A 734 15.27 15.82 -7.85
CA SER A 734 13.88 15.74 -7.42
C SER A 734 13.37 14.30 -7.60
N LEU A 735 12.35 13.90 -6.84
CA LEU A 735 11.72 12.58 -7.04
C LEU A 735 11.29 12.39 -8.52
N GLN A 736 10.83 13.46 -9.17
CA GLN A 736 10.57 13.50 -10.61
C GLN A 736 11.81 13.13 -11.43
N GLN A 737 12.97 13.72 -11.13
CA GLN A 737 14.23 13.46 -11.83
C GLN A 737 14.66 12.00 -11.67
N LYS A 738 14.65 11.47 -10.44
CA LYS A 738 14.94 10.05 -10.17
C LYS A 738 13.99 9.14 -10.95
N SER A 739 12.72 9.51 -11.04
CA SER A 739 11.72 8.74 -11.80
C SER A 739 11.93 8.82 -13.31
N ALA A 740 12.36 9.97 -13.83
CA ALA A 740 12.72 10.13 -15.23
C ALA A 740 13.95 9.29 -15.58
N GLU A 741 14.99 9.30 -14.74
CA GLU A 741 16.18 8.47 -14.89
C GLU A 741 15.85 6.98 -14.94
N LYS A 742 14.90 6.51 -14.11
CA LYS A 742 14.42 5.12 -14.14
C LYS A 742 13.73 4.75 -15.45
N VAL A 743 12.92 5.66 -16.01
CA VAL A 743 12.27 5.43 -17.31
C VAL A 743 13.31 5.38 -18.42
N VAL A 744 14.27 6.31 -18.42
CA VAL A 744 15.36 6.34 -19.41
C VAL A 744 16.26 5.11 -19.29
N ALA A 745 16.58 4.67 -18.07
CA ALA A 745 17.33 3.44 -17.84
C ALA A 745 16.59 2.22 -18.40
N PHE A 746 15.27 2.12 -18.17
CA PHE A 746 14.42 1.07 -18.76
C PHE A 746 14.47 1.07 -20.29
N MET A 747 14.46 2.24 -20.93
CA MET A 747 14.57 2.34 -22.39
C MET A 747 15.97 1.93 -22.88
N ARG A 748 17.04 2.43 -22.23
CA ARG A 748 18.43 2.14 -22.57
C ARG A 748 18.78 0.66 -22.44
N ASP A 749 18.25 -0.01 -21.42
CA ASP A 749 18.43 -1.46 -21.24
C ASP A 749 17.85 -2.28 -22.40
N LEU A 750 16.94 -1.71 -23.19
CA LEU A 750 16.30 -2.35 -24.34
C LEU A 750 16.90 -1.95 -25.70
N TYR A 751 17.85 -1.02 -25.74
CA TYR A 751 18.53 -0.65 -26.99
C TYR A 751 19.27 -1.81 -27.69
N PRO A 752 19.87 -2.79 -26.99
CA PRO A 752 20.47 -3.96 -27.65
C PRO A 752 19.52 -4.68 -28.62
N ILE A 753 18.20 -4.69 -28.34
CA ILE A 753 17.19 -5.26 -29.25
C ILE A 753 17.14 -4.51 -30.58
N LEU A 754 17.29 -3.19 -30.55
CA LEU A 754 17.25 -2.34 -31.75
C LEU A 754 18.48 -2.58 -32.63
N TYR A 755 19.64 -2.80 -32.01
CA TYR A 755 20.87 -3.16 -32.70
C TYR A 755 20.93 -4.64 -33.11
N LYS A 756 19.97 -5.46 -32.68
CA LYS A 756 19.94 -6.91 -32.89
C LYS A 756 21.25 -7.57 -32.42
N ASP A 757 21.70 -7.22 -31.22
CA ASP A 757 22.90 -7.78 -30.59
C ASP A 757 22.54 -8.68 -29.40
N PRO A 758 22.32 -10.00 -29.61
CA PRO A 758 21.90 -10.92 -28.56
C PRO A 758 22.91 -11.10 -27.43
N ASN A 759 24.20 -10.84 -27.69
CA ASN A 759 25.26 -10.99 -26.69
C ASN A 759 25.18 -9.91 -25.60
N SER A 760 24.48 -8.81 -25.89
CA SER A 760 24.28 -7.69 -24.98
C SER A 760 22.89 -7.71 -24.31
N TYR A 761 22.12 -8.80 -24.43
CA TYR A 761 20.76 -8.87 -23.87
C TYR A 761 20.77 -9.09 -22.36
N SER A 762 20.18 -8.14 -21.64
CA SER A 762 19.75 -8.32 -20.25
C SER A 762 18.59 -9.32 -20.10
N ASP A 763 18.25 -9.70 -18.88
CA ASP A 763 17.04 -10.51 -18.58
C ASP A 763 15.76 -9.85 -19.14
N LEU A 764 15.70 -8.53 -19.06
CA LEU A 764 14.62 -7.75 -19.64
C LEU A 764 14.62 -7.84 -21.16
N CYS A 765 15.79 -7.70 -21.82
CA CYS A 765 15.91 -7.88 -23.26
C CYS A 765 15.38 -9.25 -23.69
N ASN A 766 15.83 -10.31 -23.00
CA ASN A 766 15.41 -11.69 -23.25
C ASN A 766 13.89 -11.85 -23.12
N HIS A 767 13.28 -11.23 -22.10
CA HIS A 767 11.83 -11.23 -21.95
C HIS A 767 11.11 -10.50 -23.09
N VAL A 768 11.62 -9.33 -23.50
CA VAL A 768 11.00 -8.52 -24.56
C VAL A 768 11.06 -9.22 -25.92
N VAL A 769 12.17 -9.88 -26.27
CA VAL A 769 12.30 -10.55 -27.57
C VAL A 769 11.38 -11.76 -27.73
N MET A 770 10.84 -12.33 -26.65
CA MET A 770 9.82 -13.38 -26.73
C MET A 770 8.54 -12.88 -27.42
N ASP A 771 8.20 -11.60 -27.26
CA ASP A 771 7.02 -10.99 -27.88
C ASP A 771 7.19 -9.47 -28.00
N ILE A 772 7.96 -9.03 -29.01
CA ILE A 772 8.31 -7.62 -29.22
C ILE A 772 7.06 -6.73 -29.36
N ASP A 773 6.00 -7.21 -30.04
CA ASP A 773 4.73 -6.46 -30.16
C ASP A 773 4.04 -6.22 -28.80
N LYS A 774 4.26 -7.14 -27.85
CA LYS A 774 3.63 -7.11 -26.53
C LYS A 774 4.44 -6.35 -25.50
N TYR A 775 5.77 -6.42 -25.54
CA TYR A 775 6.63 -5.92 -24.46
C TYR A 775 7.55 -4.75 -24.84
N SER A 776 7.84 -4.53 -26.12
CA SER A 776 8.74 -3.44 -26.53
C SER A 776 8.11 -2.06 -26.29
N PRO A 777 8.82 -1.09 -25.67
CA PRO A 777 8.35 0.29 -25.55
C PRO A 777 8.50 1.08 -26.86
N PHE A 778 9.25 0.55 -27.84
CA PHE A 778 9.51 1.21 -29.11
C PHE A 778 8.35 0.95 -30.09
N ARG A 779 7.25 1.69 -29.90
CA ARG A 779 5.95 1.48 -30.58
C ARG A 779 6.06 1.32 -32.09
N GLU A 780 6.77 2.24 -32.77
CA GLU A 780 6.85 2.24 -34.24
C GLU A 780 7.80 1.14 -34.77
N LEU A 781 8.67 0.61 -33.91
CA LEU A 781 9.60 -0.47 -34.24
C LEU A 781 9.02 -1.86 -33.91
N ALA A 782 7.81 -1.92 -33.33
CA ALA A 782 7.11 -3.19 -33.09
C ALA A 782 6.84 -3.91 -34.43
N PRO A 783 7.11 -5.23 -34.56
CA PRO A 783 7.04 -5.95 -35.83
C PRO A 783 5.71 -5.79 -36.58
N SER A 784 4.58 -5.88 -35.88
CA SER A 784 3.25 -5.68 -36.49
C SER A 784 3.05 -4.25 -36.97
N ARG A 785 3.58 -3.26 -36.23
CA ARG A 785 3.49 -1.84 -36.57
C ARG A 785 4.37 -1.50 -37.78
N ALA A 786 5.64 -1.89 -37.75
CA ALA A 786 6.56 -1.72 -38.87
C ALA A 786 6.01 -2.36 -40.16
N MET A 787 5.38 -3.55 -40.05
CA MET A 787 4.79 -4.21 -41.21
C MET A 787 3.60 -3.43 -41.79
N ILE A 788 2.64 -2.98 -40.96
CA ILE A 788 1.46 -2.26 -41.47
C ILE A 788 1.81 -0.90 -42.04
N LEU A 789 2.87 -0.24 -41.56
CA LEU A 789 3.32 1.05 -42.10
C LEU A 789 3.81 0.95 -43.56
N THR A 790 4.19 -0.25 -44.01
CA THR A 790 4.48 -0.48 -45.44
C THR A 790 3.21 -0.62 -46.29
N SER A 791 2.02 -0.65 -45.69
CA SER A 791 0.74 -0.75 -46.38
C SER A 791 0.32 0.61 -46.92
N PRO A 792 -0.29 0.68 -48.12
CA PRO A 792 -0.82 1.93 -48.63
C PRO A 792 -2.01 2.45 -47.80
N CYS A 793 -2.57 1.69 -46.85
CA CYS A 793 -3.76 2.11 -46.10
C CYS A 793 -3.57 3.38 -45.26
N TYR A 794 -2.35 3.68 -44.79
CA TYR A 794 -2.03 4.90 -44.06
C TYR A 794 -1.50 6.03 -44.96
N ALA A 795 -1.28 5.78 -46.24
CA ALA A 795 -0.79 6.81 -47.16
C ALA A 795 -1.90 7.81 -47.52
N HIS A 796 -1.51 9.05 -47.78
CA HIS A 796 -2.39 10.01 -48.44
C HIS A 796 -2.50 9.65 -49.94
N PRO A 797 -3.70 9.65 -50.57
CA PRO A 797 -5.01 9.97 -50.01
C PRO A 797 -5.78 8.76 -49.45
N ALA A 798 -5.21 7.55 -49.51
CA ALA A 798 -5.93 6.31 -49.21
C ALA A 798 -6.59 6.29 -47.81
N ILE A 799 -5.93 6.83 -46.78
CA ILE A 799 -6.48 6.86 -45.41
C ILE A 799 -7.79 7.65 -45.29
N TYR A 800 -8.05 8.60 -46.20
CA TYR A 800 -9.29 9.39 -46.23
C TYR A 800 -10.47 8.66 -46.90
N THR A 801 -10.23 7.46 -47.43
CA THR A 801 -11.26 6.61 -48.06
C THR A 801 -11.78 5.56 -47.08
N ARG A 802 -12.99 5.04 -47.31
CA ARG A 802 -13.54 3.86 -46.61
C ARG A 802 -12.51 2.73 -46.56
N LEU A 803 -11.85 2.48 -47.69
CA LEU A 803 -10.94 1.37 -47.87
C LEU A 803 -9.68 1.50 -47.01
N GLY A 804 -9.06 2.68 -46.96
CA GLY A 804 -7.89 2.92 -46.11
C GLY A 804 -8.23 2.75 -44.63
N PHE A 805 -9.32 3.37 -44.17
CA PHE A 805 -9.73 3.27 -42.77
C PHE A 805 -10.19 1.86 -42.36
N PHE A 806 -10.88 1.13 -43.25
CA PHE A 806 -11.20 -0.28 -43.01
C PHE A 806 -9.95 -1.12 -42.73
N ASN A 807 -8.89 -0.91 -43.51
CA ASN A 807 -7.63 -1.63 -43.31
C ASN A 807 -6.93 -1.24 -42.00
N ALA A 808 -7.00 0.03 -41.59
CA ALA A 808 -6.53 0.47 -40.28
C ALA A 808 -7.32 -0.18 -39.12
N LEU A 809 -8.65 -0.32 -39.28
CA LEU A 809 -9.52 -1.04 -38.34
C LEU A 809 -9.17 -2.53 -38.27
N VAL A 810 -9.03 -3.21 -39.41
CA VAL A 810 -8.65 -4.63 -39.47
C VAL A 810 -7.29 -4.84 -38.82
N PHE A 811 -6.34 -3.95 -39.04
CA PHE A 811 -5.05 -3.98 -38.34
C PHE A 811 -5.22 -4.00 -36.82
N ARG A 812 -5.85 -2.97 -36.23
CA ARG A 812 -5.96 -2.88 -34.76
C ARG A 812 -6.93 -3.89 -34.14
N ALA A 813 -8.06 -4.15 -34.78
CA ALA A 813 -9.10 -5.02 -34.24
C ALA A 813 -8.86 -6.50 -34.52
N ILE A 814 -8.14 -6.86 -35.58
CA ILE A 814 -8.03 -8.27 -36.03
C ILE A 814 -6.57 -8.71 -36.09
N THR A 815 -5.72 -8.10 -36.92
CA THR A 815 -4.44 -8.68 -37.30
C THR A 815 -3.23 -8.24 -36.47
N TYR A 816 -3.34 -7.25 -35.58
CA TYR A 816 -2.24 -6.81 -34.70
C TYR A 816 -1.75 -7.97 -33.82
N GLY A 817 -0.44 -8.24 -33.88
CA GLY A 817 0.21 -9.34 -33.15
C GLY A 817 -0.09 -10.73 -33.70
N ALA A 818 -0.77 -10.83 -34.85
CA ALA A 818 -1.09 -12.09 -35.51
C ALA A 818 0.01 -12.47 -36.52
N ASP A 819 0.25 -13.78 -36.66
CA ASP A 819 1.25 -14.29 -37.60
C ASP A 819 0.89 -14.03 -39.06
N PHE A 820 -0.40 -13.96 -39.37
CA PHE A 820 -0.90 -13.63 -40.71
C PHE A 820 -0.35 -12.30 -41.24
N LEU A 821 -0.27 -11.27 -40.39
CA LEU A 821 0.33 -9.99 -40.76
C LEU A 821 1.84 -10.12 -40.96
N ARG A 822 2.54 -10.83 -40.07
CA ARG A 822 4.02 -10.87 -40.03
C ARG A 822 4.62 -11.81 -41.08
N LYS A 823 4.06 -13.00 -41.25
CA LYS A 823 4.59 -14.08 -42.10
C LYS A 823 4.10 -13.97 -43.54
N ASP A 824 2.80 -13.78 -43.74
CA ASP A 824 2.21 -13.72 -45.10
C ASP A 824 2.13 -12.28 -45.64
N LYS A 825 2.53 -11.26 -44.85
CA LYS A 825 2.55 -9.83 -45.23
C LYS A 825 1.20 -9.31 -45.74
N ALA A 826 0.10 -9.93 -45.32
CA ALA A 826 -1.26 -9.57 -45.69
C ALA A 826 -1.68 -8.29 -44.94
N LYS A 827 -1.46 -7.15 -45.60
CA LYS A 827 -1.54 -5.82 -45.00
C LYS A 827 -2.60 -4.91 -45.62
N TYR A 828 -3.21 -5.32 -46.73
CA TYR A 828 -4.19 -4.54 -47.49
C TYR A 828 -5.25 -5.45 -48.11
N PHE A 829 -6.52 -5.07 -47.94
CA PHE A 829 -7.68 -5.83 -48.36
C PHE A 829 -8.67 -4.91 -49.05
N LEU A 830 -9.17 -5.29 -50.24
CA LEU A 830 -10.10 -4.52 -51.06
C LEU A 830 -11.54 -4.51 -50.53
N SER A 831 -11.91 -5.52 -49.73
CA SER A 831 -13.23 -5.67 -49.10
C SER A 831 -13.18 -6.68 -47.95
N ALA A 832 -14.29 -6.83 -47.21
CA ALA A 832 -14.44 -7.95 -46.28
C ALA A 832 -14.36 -9.32 -46.97
N ILE A 833 -14.87 -9.42 -48.20
CA ILE A 833 -14.82 -10.66 -48.99
C ILE A 833 -13.37 -10.98 -49.37
N ASP A 834 -12.61 -9.98 -49.82
CA ASP A 834 -11.19 -10.15 -50.14
C ASP A 834 -10.38 -10.60 -48.92
N PHE A 835 -10.61 -9.99 -47.74
CA PHE A 835 -10.00 -10.47 -46.49
C PHE A 835 -10.34 -11.95 -46.24
N GLN A 836 -11.61 -12.34 -46.37
CA GLN A 836 -12.05 -13.71 -46.13
C GLN A 836 -11.44 -14.68 -47.14
N SER A 837 -11.36 -14.31 -48.42
CA SER A 837 -10.68 -15.11 -49.45
C SER A 837 -9.20 -15.31 -49.13
N GLN A 838 -8.51 -14.29 -48.64
CA GLN A 838 -7.12 -14.44 -48.21
C GLN A 838 -6.95 -15.34 -46.97
N VAL A 839 -7.90 -15.29 -46.02
CA VAL A 839 -7.94 -16.23 -44.89
C VAL A 839 -8.11 -17.67 -45.39
N ASP A 840 -9.06 -17.90 -46.28
CA ASP A 840 -9.37 -19.25 -46.78
C ASP A 840 -8.22 -19.81 -47.63
N LEU A 841 -7.60 -18.98 -48.49
CA LEU A 841 -6.39 -19.35 -49.24
C LEU A 841 -5.23 -19.75 -48.31
N ASN A 842 -5.05 -19.09 -47.17
CA ASN A 842 -4.00 -19.45 -46.22
C ASN A 842 -4.35 -20.69 -45.40
N ARG A 843 -5.63 -20.93 -45.09
CA ARG A 843 -6.07 -22.19 -44.45
C ARG A 843 -5.78 -23.41 -45.31
N LEU A 844 -5.93 -23.29 -46.64
CA LEU A 844 -5.60 -24.37 -47.58
C LEU A 844 -4.12 -24.79 -47.53
N LYS A 845 -3.22 -23.93 -47.04
CA LYS A 845 -1.80 -24.24 -46.86
C LYS A 845 -1.51 -25.13 -45.62
N GLY A 846 -2.51 -25.39 -44.76
CA GLY A 846 -2.38 -26.27 -43.59
C GLY A 846 -1.52 -25.73 -42.43
N GLY A 847 -1.23 -26.59 -41.45
CA GLY A 847 -0.42 -26.27 -40.27
C GLY A 847 -1.06 -25.20 -39.36
N ASP A 848 -0.25 -24.29 -38.82
CA ASP A 848 -0.73 -23.17 -37.98
C ASP A 848 -1.76 -22.29 -38.68
N ARG A 849 -1.68 -22.17 -40.02
CA ARG A 849 -2.58 -21.35 -40.84
C ARG A 849 -4.02 -21.85 -40.86
N SER A 850 -4.28 -23.08 -40.41
CA SER A 850 -5.65 -23.59 -40.23
C SER A 850 -6.38 -22.94 -39.04
N HIS A 851 -5.64 -22.40 -38.06
CA HIS A 851 -6.20 -21.92 -36.80
C HIS A 851 -6.54 -20.43 -36.80
N ASN A 852 -7.64 -20.04 -36.16
CA ASN A 852 -8.04 -18.64 -36.03
C ASN A 852 -6.99 -17.75 -35.33
N LYS A 853 -6.18 -18.32 -34.42
CA LYS A 853 -5.10 -17.61 -33.71
C LYS A 853 -4.02 -17.07 -34.67
N TYR A 854 -3.86 -17.71 -35.84
CA TYR A 854 -2.92 -17.28 -36.87
C TYR A 854 -3.32 -15.93 -37.46
N PHE A 855 -4.62 -15.73 -37.67
CA PHE A 855 -5.18 -14.52 -38.28
C PHE A 855 -5.59 -13.46 -37.25
N CYS A 856 -5.98 -13.88 -36.05
CA CYS A 856 -6.46 -12.99 -34.99
C CYS A 856 -6.01 -13.48 -33.62
N ARG A 857 -5.07 -12.75 -33.01
CA ARG A 857 -4.60 -13.02 -31.66
C ARG A 857 -5.46 -12.26 -30.64
N ALA A 858 -6.45 -12.93 -30.06
CA ALA A 858 -7.44 -12.33 -29.16
C ALA A 858 -6.84 -11.65 -27.91
N ASN A 859 -5.64 -12.06 -27.50
CA ASN A 859 -4.90 -11.56 -26.34
C ASN A 859 -3.73 -10.62 -26.69
N ALA A 860 -3.66 -10.06 -27.91
CA ALA A 860 -2.50 -9.24 -28.30
C ALA A 860 -2.31 -7.96 -27.45
N TYR A 861 -3.38 -7.50 -26.77
CA TYR A 861 -3.32 -6.35 -25.86
C TYR A 861 -3.31 -6.73 -24.38
N GLY A 862 -3.13 -8.01 -24.03
CA GLY A 862 -3.22 -8.51 -22.65
C GLY A 862 -4.37 -9.50 -22.51
N ASN A 863 -5.34 -9.22 -21.63
CA ASN A 863 -6.51 -10.10 -21.46
C ASN A 863 -7.30 -10.25 -22.77
N ALA A 864 -7.94 -11.42 -22.94
CA ALA A 864 -8.72 -11.71 -24.14
C ALA A 864 -9.78 -10.64 -24.38
N THR A 865 -9.74 -10.05 -25.57
CA THR A 865 -10.67 -9.01 -26.03
C THR A 865 -11.72 -9.61 -26.96
N ASN A 866 -12.76 -8.84 -27.32
CA ASN A 866 -13.80 -9.25 -28.27
C ASN A 866 -13.32 -9.28 -29.75
N ARG A 867 -12.02 -9.54 -29.97
CA ARG A 867 -11.40 -9.62 -31.30
C ARG A 867 -11.69 -10.99 -31.91
N SER A 868 -12.24 -10.99 -33.12
CA SER A 868 -12.62 -12.20 -33.84
C SER A 868 -12.70 -11.93 -35.33
N LEU A 869 -12.36 -12.93 -36.16
CA LEU A 869 -12.52 -12.87 -37.62
C LEU A 869 -13.98 -12.60 -38.02
N ALA A 870 -14.95 -13.05 -37.21
CA ALA A 870 -16.37 -12.80 -37.43
C ALA A 870 -16.74 -11.30 -37.38
N ASN A 871 -15.87 -10.43 -36.85
CA ASN A 871 -16.13 -9.00 -36.81
C ASN A 871 -15.83 -8.31 -38.15
N VAL A 872 -15.05 -8.92 -39.06
CA VAL A 872 -14.56 -8.25 -40.28
C VAL A 872 -15.69 -7.72 -41.17
N PRO A 873 -16.76 -8.48 -41.47
CA PRO A 873 -17.89 -7.94 -42.24
C PRO A 873 -18.53 -6.72 -41.56
N LEU A 874 -18.71 -6.78 -40.24
CA LEU A 874 -19.31 -5.69 -39.46
C LEU A 874 -18.41 -4.45 -39.40
N LEU A 875 -17.08 -4.63 -39.44
CA LEU A 875 -16.13 -3.53 -39.55
C LEU A 875 -16.20 -2.88 -40.93
N TRP A 876 -16.30 -3.68 -42.00
CA TRP A 876 -16.44 -3.19 -43.37
C TRP A 876 -17.71 -2.37 -43.55
N ASP A 877 -18.86 -2.87 -43.10
CA ASP A 877 -20.15 -2.19 -43.22
C ASP A 877 -20.13 -0.84 -42.50
N LYS A 878 -19.56 -0.79 -41.29
CA LYS A 878 -19.46 0.45 -40.52
C LYS A 878 -18.40 1.42 -41.02
N SER A 879 -17.46 0.96 -41.82
CA SER A 879 -16.42 1.85 -42.38
C SER A 879 -17.01 2.88 -43.35
N ASP A 880 -18.24 2.70 -43.84
CA ASP A 880 -18.97 3.71 -44.63
C ASP A 880 -19.20 5.03 -43.87
N LEU A 881 -19.20 4.98 -42.54
CA LEU A 881 -19.36 6.18 -41.71
C LEU A 881 -18.11 7.08 -41.75
N TRP A 882 -16.96 6.54 -42.16
CA TRP A 882 -15.68 7.23 -42.11
C TRP A 882 -15.62 8.44 -43.03
N GLU A 883 -15.96 8.27 -44.31
CA GLU A 883 -15.82 9.34 -45.31
C GLU A 883 -16.71 10.55 -44.97
N ASN A 884 -17.89 10.30 -44.42
CA ASN A 884 -18.79 11.37 -43.96
C ASN A 884 -18.22 12.12 -42.76
N PHE A 885 -17.55 11.42 -41.85
CA PHE A 885 -16.93 12.04 -40.69
C PHE A 885 -15.67 12.83 -41.04
N ILE A 886 -14.80 12.29 -41.90
CA ILE A 886 -13.50 12.89 -42.18
C ILE A 886 -13.54 14.00 -43.25
N ARG A 887 -14.53 13.97 -44.15
CA ARG A 887 -14.65 14.93 -45.26
C ARG A 887 -14.59 16.40 -44.85
N PRO A 888 -15.26 16.87 -43.79
CA PRO A 888 -15.16 18.27 -43.38
C PRO A 888 -13.72 18.70 -43.07
N TYR A 889 -12.99 17.88 -42.29
CA TYR A 889 -11.59 18.14 -41.92
C TYR A 889 -10.66 18.08 -43.13
N HIS A 890 -10.80 17.04 -43.97
CA HIS A 890 -9.99 16.87 -45.18
C HIS A 890 -10.18 18.04 -46.16
N THR A 891 -11.42 18.51 -46.34
CA THR A 891 -11.73 19.63 -47.24
C THR A 891 -11.21 20.96 -46.69
N ALA A 892 -11.23 21.13 -45.36
CA ALA A 892 -10.68 22.31 -44.69
C ALA A 892 -9.15 22.28 -44.56
N HIS A 893 -8.47 21.19 -44.94
CA HIS A 893 -7.06 20.94 -44.64
C HIS A 893 -6.75 21.01 -43.13
N GLU A 894 -7.71 20.61 -42.30
CA GLU A 894 -7.59 20.57 -40.84
C GLU A 894 -7.38 19.13 -40.35
N LEU A 895 -6.69 18.98 -39.22
CA LEU A 895 -6.54 17.70 -38.54
C LEU A 895 -7.67 17.48 -37.53
N VAL A 896 -8.14 16.26 -37.39
CA VAL A 896 -9.15 15.92 -36.37
C VAL A 896 -8.49 15.99 -34.99
N PRO A 897 -9.08 16.70 -34.00
CA PRO A 897 -8.54 16.68 -32.64
C PRO A 897 -8.49 15.26 -32.07
N PHE A 898 -7.38 14.88 -31.41
CA PHE A 898 -7.15 13.52 -30.91
C PHE A 898 -8.32 12.94 -30.11
N HIS A 899 -8.84 13.71 -29.14
CA HIS A 899 -9.95 13.26 -28.32
C HIS A 899 -11.26 13.15 -29.11
N ALA A 900 -11.52 14.07 -30.06
CA ALA A 900 -12.68 14.02 -30.92
C ALA A 900 -12.66 12.76 -31.80
N MET A 901 -11.50 12.38 -32.33
CA MET A 901 -11.33 11.14 -33.08
C MET A 901 -11.64 9.91 -32.21
N GLN A 902 -11.06 9.84 -31.00
CA GLN A 902 -11.29 8.73 -30.09
C GLN A 902 -12.78 8.59 -29.72
N GLN A 903 -13.43 9.69 -29.37
CA GLN A 903 -14.87 9.71 -29.05
C GLN A 903 -15.72 9.27 -30.24
N TRP A 904 -15.38 9.71 -31.46
CA TRP A 904 -16.09 9.32 -32.66
C TRP A 904 -15.99 7.81 -32.92
N ILE A 905 -14.79 7.22 -32.81
CA ILE A 905 -14.60 5.76 -32.96
C ILE A 905 -15.48 4.99 -31.99
N LEU A 906 -15.52 5.42 -30.72
CA LEU A 906 -16.32 4.78 -29.67
C LEU A 906 -17.83 4.93 -29.94
N LYS A 907 -18.28 6.12 -30.36
CA LYS A 907 -19.68 6.39 -30.71
C LYS A 907 -20.14 5.59 -31.93
N ALA A 908 -19.26 5.37 -32.90
CA ALA A 908 -19.53 4.54 -34.07
C ALA A 908 -19.70 3.05 -33.72
N LYS A 909 -19.26 2.61 -32.53
CA LYS A 909 -19.44 1.25 -31.99
C LYS A 909 -18.92 0.15 -32.94
N PHE A 910 -17.69 0.29 -33.42
CA PHE A 910 -17.02 -0.76 -34.20
C PHE A 910 -16.85 -2.04 -33.36
N LYS A 911 -17.15 -3.21 -33.93
CA LYS A 911 -17.09 -4.48 -33.18
C LYS A 911 -15.64 -4.87 -32.88
N GLY A 912 -15.36 -5.19 -31.62
CA GLY A 912 -14.00 -5.51 -31.17
C GLY A 912 -13.11 -4.29 -30.91
N VAL A 913 -13.65 -3.07 -31.03
CA VAL A 913 -12.94 -1.81 -30.74
C VAL A 913 -13.48 -1.22 -29.44
N GLY A 914 -12.68 -1.31 -28.37
CA GLY A 914 -12.94 -0.64 -27.09
C GLY A 914 -12.05 0.59 -26.89
N ASP A 915 -12.05 1.17 -25.67
CA ASP A 915 -11.32 2.41 -25.35
C ASP A 915 -9.83 2.36 -25.75
N LEU A 916 -9.15 1.26 -25.42
CA LEU A 916 -7.74 1.07 -25.78
C LEU A 916 -7.54 0.99 -27.30
N THR A 917 -8.38 0.24 -28.01
CA THR A 917 -8.24 0.11 -29.47
C THR A 917 -8.56 1.42 -30.18
N ALA A 918 -9.53 2.18 -29.68
CA ALA A 918 -9.84 3.52 -30.18
C ALA A 918 -8.68 4.50 -29.95
N PHE A 919 -8.06 4.48 -28.76
CA PHE A 919 -6.87 5.27 -28.45
C PHE A 919 -5.69 4.93 -29.37
N LEU A 920 -5.41 3.63 -29.56
CA LEU A 920 -4.33 3.18 -30.44
C LEU A 920 -4.57 3.55 -31.91
N LEU A 921 -5.82 3.49 -32.37
CA LEU A 921 -6.20 3.88 -33.73
C LEU A 921 -6.09 5.40 -33.94
N ALA A 922 -6.47 6.21 -32.95
CA ALA A 922 -6.25 7.65 -32.97
C ALA A 922 -4.74 7.98 -33.05
N GLY A 923 -3.90 7.29 -32.28
CA GLY A 923 -2.44 7.40 -32.40
C GLY A 923 -1.89 6.99 -33.76
N ASP A 924 -2.46 5.97 -34.40
CA ASP A 924 -2.03 5.59 -35.76
C ASP A 924 -2.37 6.64 -36.81
N LEU A 925 -3.54 7.27 -36.67
CA LEU A 925 -4.01 8.34 -37.53
C LEU A 925 -3.30 9.66 -37.29
N MET A 926 -2.77 9.87 -36.08
CA MET A 926 -1.89 10.99 -35.77
C MET A 926 -0.61 10.90 -36.61
N TYR A 927 0.05 9.73 -36.61
CA TYR A 927 1.24 9.51 -37.45
C TYR A 927 0.93 9.49 -38.95
N ALA A 928 -0.31 9.22 -39.35
CA ALA A 928 -0.76 9.34 -40.75
C ALA A 928 -1.14 10.78 -41.15
N ASN A 929 -0.94 11.77 -40.26
CA ASN A 929 -1.29 13.17 -40.45
C ASN A 929 -2.78 13.39 -40.78
N VAL A 930 -3.65 12.65 -40.08
CA VAL A 930 -5.13 12.78 -40.12
C VAL A 930 -5.67 13.36 -38.81
N VAL A 931 -4.98 13.07 -37.70
CA VAL A 931 -5.35 13.47 -36.34
C VAL A 931 -4.27 14.38 -35.76
N SER A 932 -4.65 15.42 -35.02
CA SER A 932 -3.69 16.32 -34.37
C SER A 932 -2.97 15.60 -33.23
N ALA A 933 -1.71 15.97 -32.96
CA ALA A 933 -1.01 15.47 -31.78
C ALA A 933 -1.77 15.89 -30.50
N PRO A 934 -1.94 15.00 -29.52
CA PRO A 934 -2.53 15.36 -28.23
C PRO A 934 -1.52 16.10 -27.35
N SER A 935 -2.00 16.95 -26.44
CA SER A 935 -1.16 17.54 -25.41
C SER A 935 -0.76 16.50 -24.35
N PRO A 936 0.37 16.69 -23.65
CA PRO A 936 0.74 15.93 -22.46
C PRO A 936 -0.39 15.85 -21.43
N ASP A 937 -1.06 16.97 -21.16
CA ASP A 937 -2.16 17.06 -20.19
C ASP A 937 -3.34 16.18 -20.57
N SER A 938 -3.72 16.18 -21.86
CA SER A 938 -4.84 15.37 -22.37
C SER A 938 -4.56 13.86 -22.25
N ILE A 939 -3.32 13.44 -22.51
CA ILE A 939 -2.90 12.05 -22.31
C ILE A 939 -2.82 11.70 -20.82
N GLY A 940 -2.27 12.59 -19.99
CA GLY A 940 -2.25 12.43 -18.54
C GLY A 940 -3.65 12.25 -17.97
N SER A 941 -4.61 13.09 -18.36
CA SER A 941 -6.02 12.97 -18.01
C SER A 941 -6.59 11.60 -18.40
N THR A 942 -6.30 11.14 -19.61
CA THR A 942 -6.72 9.82 -20.11
C THR A 942 -6.14 8.67 -19.28
N ILE A 943 -4.86 8.75 -18.89
CA ILE A 943 -4.18 7.76 -18.06
C ILE A 943 -4.79 7.69 -16.66
N ILE A 944 -4.98 8.84 -16.01
CA ILE A 944 -5.55 8.93 -14.65
C ILE A 944 -7.00 8.44 -14.63
N ARG A 945 -7.78 8.76 -15.67
CA ARG A 945 -9.17 8.32 -15.80
C ARG A 945 -9.31 6.81 -15.96
N PHE A 946 -8.48 6.18 -16.80
CA PHE A 946 -8.67 4.77 -17.16
C PHE A 946 -7.93 3.77 -16.28
N GLY A 947 -6.87 4.20 -15.59
CA GLY A 947 -6.20 3.34 -14.60
C GLY A 947 -5.54 2.09 -15.17
N LYS A 948 -4.96 2.19 -16.38
CA LYS A 948 -4.34 1.06 -17.07
C LYS A 948 -2.83 0.99 -16.82
N GLY A 949 -2.10 0.27 -17.68
CA GLY A 949 -0.65 0.04 -17.54
C GLY A 949 0.17 1.29 -17.20
N PRO A 950 0.00 2.43 -17.91
CA PRO A 950 0.74 3.65 -17.59
C PRO A 950 0.47 4.17 -16.18
N PHE A 951 -0.78 4.13 -15.72
CA PHE A 951 -1.16 4.52 -14.36
C PHE A 951 -0.47 3.64 -13.31
N SER A 952 -0.42 2.34 -13.55
CA SER A 952 0.31 1.39 -12.69
C SER A 952 1.82 1.70 -12.65
N ALA A 953 2.42 2.08 -13.78
CA ALA A 953 3.82 2.51 -13.81
C ALA A 953 4.06 3.80 -13.03
N LEU A 954 3.19 4.82 -13.17
CA LEU A 954 3.29 6.07 -12.41
C LEU A 954 3.24 5.83 -10.89
N LYS A 955 2.40 4.90 -10.44
CA LYS A 955 2.34 4.49 -9.02
C LYS A 955 3.62 3.79 -8.56
N ARG A 956 4.17 2.90 -9.38
CA ARG A 956 5.42 2.17 -9.06
C ARG A 956 6.64 3.09 -9.07
N LEU A 957 6.63 4.10 -9.94
CA LEU A 957 7.61 5.18 -9.97
C LEU A 957 7.43 6.20 -8.85
N GLN A 958 6.36 6.07 -8.03
CA GLN A 958 6.02 7.02 -6.97
C GLN A 958 5.81 8.47 -7.47
N VAL A 959 5.51 8.63 -8.75
CA VAL A 959 5.20 9.94 -9.37
C VAL A 959 3.81 10.39 -8.95
N ILE A 960 2.92 9.43 -8.70
CA ILE A 960 1.61 9.64 -8.10
C ILE A 960 1.45 8.72 -6.89
N GLY A 961 0.61 9.12 -5.92
CA GLY A 961 0.46 8.40 -4.65
C GLY A 961 0.09 6.92 -4.82
N SER A 962 0.76 6.04 -4.06
CA SER A 962 0.59 4.58 -4.13
C SER A 962 -0.83 4.09 -3.80
N LYS A 963 -1.63 4.91 -3.11
CA LYS A 963 -3.02 4.64 -2.75
C LYS A 963 -4.04 5.26 -3.71
N LEU A 964 -3.60 6.01 -4.71
CA LEU A 964 -4.51 6.64 -5.66
C LEU A 964 -5.27 5.55 -6.44
N THR A 965 -6.58 5.73 -6.53
CA THR A 965 -7.48 4.96 -7.39
C THR A 965 -7.75 5.74 -8.67
N PRO A 966 -7.86 5.09 -9.84
CA PRO A 966 -8.28 5.74 -11.07
C PRO A 966 -9.68 6.35 -10.92
N GLY A 967 -9.91 7.51 -11.51
CA GLY A 967 -11.20 8.22 -11.38
C GLY A 967 -11.27 9.49 -12.22
N ALA A 968 -12.48 9.90 -12.58
CA ALA A 968 -12.71 11.14 -13.33
C ALA A 968 -12.41 12.39 -12.48
N GLU A 969 -12.59 12.28 -11.17
CA GLU A 969 -12.34 13.30 -10.17
C GLU A 969 -10.86 13.71 -10.04
N PHE A 970 -9.93 12.88 -10.53
CA PHE A 970 -8.50 13.17 -10.55
C PHE A 970 -7.97 13.45 -11.97
N ALA A 971 -8.84 13.35 -12.97
CA ALA A 971 -8.48 13.45 -14.38
C ALA A 971 -8.67 14.86 -14.96
N ASP A 972 -8.82 15.88 -14.11
CA ASP A 972 -8.73 17.28 -14.56
C ASP A 972 -7.31 17.54 -15.10
N GLU A 973 -7.19 18.30 -16.19
CA GLU A 973 -5.89 18.61 -16.80
C GLU A 973 -5.01 19.41 -15.82
N ASP A 974 -5.61 20.23 -14.96
CA ASP A 974 -4.91 20.99 -13.91
C ASP A 974 -4.67 20.17 -12.63
N SER A 975 -5.07 18.90 -12.60
CA SER A 975 -4.90 18.08 -11.40
C SER A 975 -3.41 17.83 -11.10
N PRO A 976 -3.01 17.77 -9.82
CA PRO A 976 -1.62 17.48 -9.46
C PRO A 976 -1.10 16.16 -10.06
N GLN A 977 -1.99 15.19 -10.28
CA GLN A 977 -1.65 13.88 -10.84
C GLN A 977 -1.36 13.97 -12.34
N VAL A 978 -2.14 14.77 -13.07
CA VAL A 978 -1.88 15.02 -14.50
C VAL A 978 -0.59 15.85 -14.64
N GLN A 979 -0.43 16.90 -13.85
CA GLN A 979 0.78 17.71 -13.88
C GLN A 979 2.05 16.91 -13.50
N ALA A 980 1.94 15.94 -12.58
CA ALA A 980 3.06 15.03 -12.29
C ALA A 980 3.44 14.15 -13.49
N PHE A 981 2.47 13.68 -14.28
CA PHE A 981 2.73 12.97 -15.54
C PHE A 981 3.39 13.89 -16.57
N VAL A 982 2.91 15.12 -16.73
CA VAL A 982 3.47 16.11 -17.68
C VAL A 982 4.92 16.44 -17.33
N GLN A 983 5.21 16.70 -16.06
CA GLN A 983 6.57 16.95 -15.58
C GLN A 983 7.48 15.74 -15.82
N LEU A 984 7.00 14.51 -15.59
CA LEU A 984 7.78 13.32 -15.87
C LEU A 984 8.04 13.15 -17.37
N TYR A 985 7.07 13.43 -18.23
CA TYR A 985 7.22 13.41 -19.68
C TYR A 985 8.35 14.36 -20.15
N HIS A 986 8.32 15.60 -19.68
CA HIS A 986 9.36 16.59 -20.02
C HIS A 986 10.73 16.18 -19.49
N ALA A 987 10.82 15.74 -18.23
CA ALA A 987 12.08 15.31 -17.63
C ALA A 987 12.70 14.11 -18.37
N VAL A 988 11.88 13.15 -18.84
CA VAL A 988 12.38 12.04 -19.67
C VAL A 988 12.85 12.54 -21.04
N GLY A 989 12.13 13.47 -21.65
CA GLY A 989 12.53 14.10 -22.91
C GLY A 989 13.88 14.82 -22.80
N GLU A 990 14.12 15.55 -21.71
CA GLU A 990 15.39 16.25 -21.46
C GLU A 990 16.58 15.30 -21.22
N LEU A 991 16.32 14.10 -20.70
CA LEU A 991 17.35 13.09 -20.43
C LEU A 991 17.72 12.20 -21.63
N LEU A 992 16.86 12.14 -22.64
CA LEU A 992 17.11 11.41 -23.88
C LEU A 992 17.97 12.25 -24.82
N LEU A 993 19.04 11.64 -25.34
CA LEU A 993 19.87 12.27 -26.36
C LEU A 993 19.12 12.29 -27.70
N GLU A 994 19.42 13.26 -28.56
CA GLU A 994 18.82 13.37 -29.90
C GLU A 994 18.99 12.07 -30.71
N ARG A 995 20.19 11.48 -30.72
CA ARG A 995 20.46 10.17 -31.34
C ARG A 995 19.63 9.02 -30.77
N GLU A 996 19.28 9.10 -29.48
CA GLU A 996 18.45 8.09 -28.82
C GLU A 996 16.99 8.24 -29.24
N MET A 997 16.51 9.49 -29.35
CA MET A 997 15.18 9.78 -29.90
C MET A 997 15.07 9.31 -31.35
N GLU A 998 16.07 9.57 -32.19
CA GLU A 998 16.12 9.05 -33.57
C GLU A 998 16.10 7.51 -33.60
N LEU A 999 16.90 6.87 -32.74
CA LEU A 999 17.01 5.42 -32.66
C LEU A 999 15.67 4.74 -32.36
N ILE A 1000 14.85 5.32 -31.48
CA ILE A 1000 13.55 4.76 -31.08
C ILE A 1000 12.39 5.16 -32.01
N GLY A 1001 12.67 5.95 -33.06
CA GLY A 1001 11.68 6.43 -34.03
C GLY A 1001 10.94 7.71 -33.61
N GLY A 1002 11.56 8.53 -32.76
CA GLY A 1002 11.03 9.77 -32.19
C GLY A 1002 10.64 9.64 -30.72
N PHE A 1003 10.45 10.76 -30.03
CA PHE A 1003 9.91 10.81 -28.67
C PHE A 1003 8.74 11.79 -28.59
N ASP A 1004 7.54 11.26 -28.37
CA ASP A 1004 6.33 12.04 -28.17
C ASP A 1004 5.52 11.46 -27.00
N VAL A 1005 4.41 12.13 -26.66
CA VAL A 1005 3.56 11.73 -25.53
C VAL A 1005 2.92 10.34 -25.71
N ILE A 1006 2.68 9.89 -26.95
CA ILE A 1006 2.13 8.55 -27.25
C ILE A 1006 3.19 7.48 -27.02
N ILE A 1007 4.43 7.73 -27.45
CA ILE A 1007 5.57 6.84 -27.17
C ILE A 1007 5.86 6.78 -25.67
N PHE A 1008 5.74 7.91 -24.97
CA PHE A 1008 5.90 7.96 -23.52
C PHE A 1008 4.81 7.18 -22.76
N GLU A 1009 3.53 7.37 -23.11
CA GLU A 1009 2.42 6.53 -22.58
C GLU A 1009 2.69 5.05 -22.82
N HIS A 1010 3.11 4.70 -24.04
CA HIS A 1010 3.39 3.32 -24.40
C HIS A 1010 4.53 2.74 -23.56
N THR A 1011 5.61 3.51 -23.39
CA THR A 1011 6.77 3.15 -22.57
C THR A 1011 6.36 2.81 -21.14
N LEU A 1012 5.58 3.69 -20.50
CA LEU A 1012 5.05 3.45 -19.16
C LEU A 1012 4.17 2.18 -19.10
N CYS A 1013 3.32 1.97 -20.11
CA CYS A 1013 2.49 0.77 -20.21
C CYS A 1013 3.33 -0.52 -20.24
N LYS A 1014 4.45 -0.53 -20.97
CA LYS A 1014 5.36 -1.68 -21.06
C LYS A 1014 6.20 -1.86 -19.81
N MET A 1015 6.69 -0.77 -19.23
CA MET A 1015 7.43 -0.80 -17.96
C MET A 1015 6.61 -1.49 -16.86
N SER A 1016 5.30 -1.21 -16.76
CA SER A 1016 4.42 -1.91 -15.82
C SER A 1016 4.21 -3.40 -16.14
N ARG A 1017 4.39 -3.84 -17.38
CA ARG A 1017 4.21 -5.25 -17.80
C ARG A 1017 5.47 -6.08 -17.62
N SER A 1018 6.63 -5.44 -17.64
CA SER A 1018 7.94 -6.09 -17.56
C SER A 1018 8.66 -5.79 -16.24
N SER A 1019 7.92 -5.30 -15.24
CA SER A 1019 8.48 -4.94 -13.93
C SER A 1019 9.26 -6.07 -13.28
N ASP A 1020 8.79 -7.30 -13.44
CA ASP A 1020 9.35 -8.46 -12.74
C ASP A 1020 10.68 -8.93 -13.36
N TYR A 1021 11.07 -8.36 -14.50
CA TYR A 1021 12.29 -8.66 -15.23
C TYR A 1021 13.28 -7.50 -15.24
N HIS A 1022 12.88 -6.32 -14.76
CA HIS A 1022 13.75 -5.18 -14.66
C HIS A 1022 14.33 -5.08 -13.24
N GLY A 1023 15.65 -5.15 -13.10
CA GLY A 1023 16.34 -5.18 -11.80
C GLY A 1023 16.00 -4.01 -10.87
N PHE A 1024 15.60 -2.86 -11.43
CA PHE A 1024 15.16 -1.69 -10.66
C PHE A 1024 13.92 -1.92 -9.76
N PHE A 1025 12.96 -2.77 -10.17
CA PHE A 1025 11.75 -3.02 -9.38
C PHE A 1025 11.85 -4.20 -8.42
N LYS A 1026 12.95 -4.96 -8.50
CA LYS A 1026 13.30 -6.00 -7.54
C LYS A 1026 14.11 -5.38 -6.42
#